data_AF-A0A3B4A970-F1
#
_entry.id   AF-A0A3B4A970-F1
#
_cell.length_a   1.000
_cell.length_b   1.000
_cell.length_c   1.000
_cell.angle_alpha   90.00
_cell.angle_beta   90.00
_cell.angle_gamma   90.00
#
_symmetry.space_group_name_H-M   'P 1'
#
loop_
_entity.id
_entity.type
_entity.pdbx_description
1 polymer ?
#
loop_
_entity_poly.entity_id
_entity_poly.type
_entity_poly.pdbx_seq_one_letter_code
_entity_poly.pdbx_strand_id
1 'polypeptide(L)'
;IHSLEVYITISVERCMSVMQSGTQMVKLKAGSKGLVRLFYLDDHRSCIRWKPSRKSEKAKITIDSLYKVTEGVQSDIFHRQAEGSLDPACCFTIYHGNHMESLDLVTSNSEEARTWVTGLRYLMAGISDEDSLARPFFLDFLTWMKQTFEEADKNGDGLLNIDEIYQLLHKLNVNLPRRKVKQMFQEADTDDQQGTLTYEEFSVFYKMMSMRRDLFLLMMAYSERKDHLNTEELATFLRNEQKMTNVTPEYVAEIIEKFEESTENKQRGYLGIEGFTSFMRSPTCDIFNPLHNEVNQDMEQPLCNYFIASSHNTYLTGDQLLSHSKTDMYAWVLQSGCRCVEVDCWDGPDGEPMVQHGYTLTSKIPFKSVIETINKHAFVNNQFPVILSIENHCNIQQQKKIAQYLREIFGDKLDIGHALTGDSRTLPSPQSLLGKILIKGKRLPAYLSADVEEGEVSDDDSADEIEDDFKLKSTNGNGHHQVESHIRKKLDSLLKESKIGDKEDSDSFSIRALLRATHQGLQKNLRQVYIADRHSKSRLTCQSVDKEDECQERSGRDTGGQFNRYRYGRKRKTMKLSRDLSNLVVFTNSVASQECLNEGTPGDVLSFSETRAQSLVNHKTEQFLTFNQRQLSRIYPSAYRIDSSNFNPQFYWNVGCQLVALNYQTEGRMMQLNRAKFMVNGGSGYVLKPPPMCKGSFNPFSEDPLPACPKKQLILKVISGQQLPKPPDSMLGDRGEIIDPFVEVEIIGLPVDCCKEQTRVVDDNGFNPVWEETLSFTLHMPEMALVRFLVWDHDPIGRDFIGQRTVAFSSLMPGYRHVYLEGLTEASIFVHVLVHDVYGKWSPLILNPSFTIMHFLGTHKGNQLRGIRGFFNRSSKSSVDTNTSGLRKRSISDHLLRRTASAPAKGRKKTKMPPSESVSTSGQETGIERRFQPRSPLIHRPMSMPLDRLLQGQLSLCSPDAEQQETGSDSGIGKDTVTLIIFFIFSIIRLHAV
;
A
#
# COMPACT_ATOMS: atom_id res chain seq x y z
N ILE A 1 -30.33 -7.51 -4.03
CA ILE A 1 -28.91 -7.30 -3.64
C ILE A 1 -28.79 -7.45 -2.14
N HIS A 2 -28.90 -6.40 -1.30
CA HIS A 2 -28.99 -6.57 0.17
C HIS A 2 -30.06 -7.60 0.59
N SER A 3 -31.21 -7.64 -0.08
CA SER A 3 -32.27 -8.63 0.13
C SER A 3 -31.95 -10.09 -0.24
N LEU A 4 -30.82 -10.35 -0.91
CA LEU A 4 -30.44 -11.68 -1.43
C LEU A 4 -29.19 -12.23 -0.74
N GLU A 5 -28.13 -11.43 -0.57
CA GLU A 5 -26.99 -11.81 0.30
C GLU A 5 -27.46 -12.08 1.73
N VAL A 6 -28.26 -11.17 2.30
CA VAL A 6 -28.85 -11.39 3.64
C VAL A 6 -29.73 -12.64 3.64
N TYR A 7 -30.41 -12.98 2.54
CA TYR A 7 -31.18 -14.23 2.45
C TYR A 7 -30.30 -15.49 2.41
N ILE A 8 -29.13 -15.45 1.78
CA ILE A 8 -28.20 -16.60 1.71
C ILE A 8 -27.44 -16.76 3.03
N THR A 9 -26.91 -15.68 3.61
CA THR A 9 -26.26 -15.73 4.93
C THR A 9 -27.27 -16.13 6.01
N ILE A 10 -28.47 -15.55 6.04
CA ILE A 10 -29.56 -16.03 6.92
C ILE A 10 -29.93 -17.48 6.57
N SER A 11 -29.94 -17.91 5.31
CA SER A 11 -30.26 -19.31 4.98
C SER A 11 -29.24 -20.29 5.55
N VAL A 12 -27.94 -20.01 5.47
CA VAL A 12 -26.89 -20.91 6.01
C VAL A 12 -26.82 -20.81 7.53
N GLU A 13 -26.92 -19.62 8.12
CA GLU A 13 -27.00 -19.47 9.58
C GLU A 13 -28.29 -20.08 10.16
N ARG A 14 -29.42 -19.99 9.45
CA ARG A 14 -30.67 -20.68 9.80
C ARG A 14 -30.51 -22.19 9.68
N CYS A 15 -29.81 -22.70 8.66
CA CYS A 15 -29.47 -24.13 8.61
C CYS A 15 -28.64 -24.56 9.82
N MET A 16 -27.55 -23.84 10.13
CA MET A 16 -26.72 -24.12 11.31
C MET A 16 -27.51 -24.01 12.62
N SER A 17 -28.32 -22.97 12.78
CA SER A 17 -29.13 -22.72 13.99
C SER A 17 -30.23 -23.77 14.17
N VAL A 18 -30.94 -24.15 13.10
CA VAL A 18 -31.91 -25.26 13.12
C VAL A 18 -31.21 -26.56 13.46
N MET A 19 -30.08 -26.88 12.81
CA MET A 19 -29.29 -28.08 13.10
C MET A 19 -28.78 -28.11 14.54
N GLN A 20 -28.32 -26.99 15.11
CA GLN A 20 -27.86 -26.91 16.51
C GLN A 20 -29.01 -26.96 17.52
N SER A 21 -30.18 -26.37 17.21
CA SER A 21 -31.40 -26.49 18.03
C SER A 21 -31.96 -27.92 18.05
N GLY A 22 -31.80 -28.63 16.92
CA GLY A 22 -32.11 -30.04 16.74
C GLY A 22 -33.46 -30.31 16.07
N THR A 23 -33.48 -31.31 15.20
CA THR A 23 -34.65 -31.74 14.41
C THR A 23 -35.03 -33.17 14.77
N GLN A 24 -36.33 -33.47 14.83
CA GLN A 24 -36.80 -34.84 15.06
C GLN A 24 -36.83 -35.61 13.74
N MET A 25 -36.12 -36.73 13.69
CA MET A 25 -36.04 -37.59 12.51
C MET A 25 -36.20 -39.06 12.88
N VAL A 26 -36.67 -39.85 11.92
CA VAL A 26 -36.68 -41.31 12.05
C VAL A 26 -35.34 -41.85 11.52
N LYS A 27 -34.52 -42.42 12.41
CA LYS A 27 -33.36 -43.23 12.00
C LYS A 27 -33.84 -44.60 11.56
N LEU A 28 -33.67 -44.93 10.28
CA LEU A 28 -33.93 -46.28 9.76
C LEU A 28 -32.75 -47.21 10.07
N LYS A 29 -33.02 -48.52 10.02
CA LYS A 29 -32.06 -49.60 10.24
C LYS A 29 -32.60 -50.91 9.68
N ALA A 30 -31.77 -51.62 8.90
CA ALA A 30 -32.08 -52.94 8.36
C ALA A 30 -32.73 -53.87 9.42
N GLY A 31 -33.88 -54.45 9.07
CA GLY A 31 -34.59 -55.42 9.90
C GLY A 31 -35.30 -54.86 11.15
N SER A 32 -35.46 -53.54 11.32
CA SER A 32 -36.08 -52.96 12.52
C SER A 32 -37.04 -51.81 12.25
N LYS A 33 -38.02 -51.60 13.14
CA LYS A 33 -38.91 -50.43 13.09
C LYS A 33 -38.10 -49.15 13.34
N GLY A 34 -38.30 -48.14 12.49
CA GLY A 34 -37.57 -46.87 12.54
C GLY A 34 -37.64 -46.18 13.90
N LEU A 35 -36.53 -45.56 14.30
CA LEU A 35 -36.35 -44.98 15.63
C LEU A 35 -36.37 -43.46 15.58
N VAL A 36 -37.44 -42.84 16.09
CA VAL A 36 -37.52 -41.38 16.26
C VAL A 36 -36.43 -40.90 17.21
N ARG A 37 -35.63 -39.91 16.79
CA ARG A 37 -34.54 -39.28 17.55
C ARG A 37 -34.51 -37.79 17.27
N LEU A 38 -34.14 -36.99 18.27
CA LEU A 38 -33.69 -35.62 18.02
C LEU A 38 -32.23 -35.67 17.58
N PHE A 39 -31.96 -35.36 16.32
CA PHE A 39 -30.63 -35.12 15.78
C PHE A 39 -30.27 -33.66 15.97
N TYR A 40 -29.03 -33.37 16.33
CA TYR A 40 -28.53 -32.00 16.48
C TYR A 40 -27.03 -31.92 16.19
N LEU A 41 -26.59 -30.80 15.60
CA LEU A 41 -25.18 -30.43 15.47
C LEU A 41 -24.69 -29.88 16.83
N ASP A 42 -23.44 -30.17 17.22
CA ASP A 42 -22.90 -29.61 18.46
C ASP A 42 -22.42 -28.16 18.35
N ASP A 43 -22.17 -27.53 19.49
CA ASP A 43 -21.92 -26.08 19.60
C ASP A 43 -20.70 -25.64 18.75
N HIS A 44 -19.68 -26.51 18.67
CA HIS A 44 -18.46 -26.34 17.87
C HIS A 44 -18.62 -26.76 16.40
N ARG A 45 -19.83 -27.13 15.95
CA ARG A 45 -20.14 -27.59 14.58
C ARG A 45 -19.29 -28.79 14.12
N SER A 46 -18.86 -29.62 15.07
CA SER A 46 -17.86 -30.69 14.88
C SER A 46 -18.47 -32.09 14.78
N CYS A 47 -19.62 -32.32 15.42
CA CYS A 47 -20.31 -33.62 15.39
C CYS A 47 -21.82 -33.44 15.20
N ILE A 48 -22.40 -34.31 14.36
CA ILE A 48 -23.81 -34.68 14.45
C ILE A 48 -23.97 -35.55 15.70
N ARG A 49 -24.98 -35.29 16.54
CA ARG A 49 -25.31 -36.06 17.74
C ARG A 49 -26.80 -36.39 17.78
N TRP A 50 -27.21 -37.42 18.52
CA TRP A 50 -28.65 -37.74 18.65
C TRP A 50 -29.08 -38.31 20.01
N LYS A 51 -30.31 -37.99 20.40
CA LYS A 51 -30.93 -38.44 21.67
C LYS A 51 -32.39 -38.89 21.48
N PRO A 52 -32.91 -39.84 22.29
CA PRO A 52 -32.20 -40.61 23.32
C PRO A 52 -31.35 -41.77 22.76
N SER A 53 -30.26 -42.12 23.43
CA SER A 53 -29.43 -43.29 23.10
C SER A 53 -29.07 -44.06 24.36
N ARG A 54 -29.07 -45.41 24.30
CA ARG A 54 -28.55 -46.28 25.36
C ARG A 54 -27.01 -46.31 25.42
N LYS A 55 -26.33 -45.71 24.45
CA LYS A 55 -24.88 -45.51 24.39
C LYS A 55 -24.63 -44.05 23.99
N SER A 56 -24.62 -43.13 24.96
CA SER A 56 -24.53 -41.68 24.74
C SER A 56 -23.23 -41.28 24.02
N GLU A 57 -22.11 -41.83 24.45
CA GLU A 57 -20.78 -41.55 23.90
C GLU A 57 -20.60 -42.01 22.43
N LYS A 58 -21.34 -43.05 22.03
CA LYS A 58 -21.43 -43.55 20.63
C LYS A 58 -22.67 -43.04 19.87
N ALA A 59 -23.33 -41.98 20.36
CA ALA A 59 -24.46 -41.34 19.70
C ALA A 59 -24.03 -40.07 18.93
N LYS A 60 -22.92 -40.17 18.21
CA LYS A 60 -22.30 -39.10 17.43
C LYS A 60 -21.68 -39.62 16.14
N ILE A 61 -21.62 -38.76 15.14
CA ILE A 61 -20.81 -38.88 13.92
C ILE A 61 -20.03 -37.57 13.81
N THR A 62 -18.72 -37.62 13.61
CA THR A 62 -17.94 -36.40 13.35
C THR A 62 -18.23 -35.88 11.94
N ILE A 63 -18.25 -34.55 11.78
CA ILE A 63 -18.38 -33.90 10.48
C ILE A 63 -17.22 -34.31 9.56
N ASP A 64 -16.00 -34.35 10.09
CA ASP A 64 -14.82 -34.81 9.37
C ASP A 64 -15.03 -36.21 8.77
N SER A 65 -15.68 -37.12 9.50
CA SER A 65 -15.89 -38.52 9.07
C SER A 65 -17.07 -38.72 8.09
N LEU A 66 -17.56 -37.67 7.42
CA LEU A 66 -18.67 -37.74 6.47
C LEU A 66 -18.15 -37.91 5.04
N TYR A 67 -18.52 -39.00 4.38
CA TYR A 67 -18.10 -39.31 3.02
C TYR A 67 -19.07 -38.74 1.96
N LYS A 68 -20.38 -38.97 2.11
CA LYS A 68 -21.40 -38.52 1.13
C LYS A 68 -22.75 -38.24 1.78
N VAL A 69 -23.49 -37.25 1.27
CA VAL A 69 -24.90 -36.99 1.64
C VAL A 69 -25.78 -36.94 0.39
N THR A 70 -26.60 -37.97 0.23
CA THR A 70 -27.55 -38.15 -0.88
C THR A 70 -28.97 -37.80 -0.45
N GLU A 71 -29.72 -37.16 -1.35
CA GLU A 71 -31.17 -36.93 -1.18
C GLU A 71 -31.97 -38.11 -1.73
N GLY A 72 -33.20 -38.27 -1.22
CA GLY A 72 -34.11 -39.32 -1.66
C GLY A 72 -33.85 -40.66 -0.98
N VAL A 73 -34.25 -41.72 -1.69
CA VAL A 73 -34.36 -43.10 -1.18
C VAL A 73 -33.27 -44.02 -1.75
N GLN A 74 -32.09 -43.46 -2.04
CA GLN A 74 -31.02 -44.11 -2.84
C GLN A 74 -30.27 -45.27 -2.14
N SER A 75 -30.70 -45.71 -0.94
CA SER A 75 -30.02 -46.77 -0.19
C SER A 75 -30.80 -48.07 -0.12
N ASP A 76 -30.05 -49.18 0.00
CA ASP A 76 -30.57 -50.53 0.25
C ASP A 76 -31.55 -50.62 1.43
N ILE A 77 -31.44 -49.72 2.42
CA ILE A 77 -32.32 -49.72 3.59
C ILE A 77 -33.68 -49.11 3.25
N PHE A 78 -33.71 -48.06 2.43
CA PHE A 78 -34.97 -47.52 1.91
C PHE A 78 -35.65 -48.51 0.96
N HIS A 79 -34.92 -49.12 0.02
CA HIS A 79 -35.46 -50.14 -0.89
C HIS A 79 -36.06 -51.37 -0.17
N ARG A 80 -35.64 -51.65 1.06
CA ARG A 80 -36.16 -52.77 1.87
C ARG A 80 -37.25 -52.35 2.87
N GLN A 81 -37.60 -51.06 3.00
CA GLN A 81 -38.63 -50.57 3.92
C GLN A 81 -39.83 -49.95 3.20
N ALA A 82 -40.57 -50.84 2.52
CA ALA A 82 -41.92 -50.69 1.96
C ALA A 82 -42.06 -49.84 0.68
N GLU A 83 -42.65 -50.48 -0.33
CA GLU A 83 -43.21 -49.81 -1.50
C GLU A 83 -44.32 -48.83 -1.06
N GLY A 84 -44.18 -47.55 -1.41
CA GLY A 84 -45.32 -46.62 -1.52
C GLY A 84 -45.75 -45.80 -0.29
N SER A 85 -44.93 -45.62 0.76
CA SER A 85 -45.33 -44.81 1.93
C SER A 85 -44.32 -43.75 2.44
N LEU A 86 -43.24 -43.47 1.73
CA LEU A 86 -42.28 -42.41 2.07
C LEU A 86 -42.20 -41.39 0.93
N ASP A 87 -42.23 -40.09 1.27
CA ASP A 87 -41.92 -39.01 0.33
C ASP A 87 -40.39 -38.90 0.15
N PRO A 88 -39.84 -39.12 -1.06
CA PRO A 88 -38.41 -39.00 -1.30
C PRO A 88 -37.85 -37.60 -0.94
N ALA A 89 -38.64 -36.54 -1.04
CA ALA A 89 -38.20 -35.20 -0.68
C ALA A 89 -38.04 -34.99 0.85
N CYS A 90 -38.50 -35.93 1.68
CA CYS A 90 -38.29 -35.97 3.13
C CYS A 90 -37.17 -36.96 3.56
N CYS A 91 -36.53 -37.64 2.61
CA CYS A 91 -35.52 -38.68 2.86
C CYS A 91 -34.11 -38.22 2.48
N PHE A 92 -33.11 -38.62 3.26
CA PHE A 92 -31.70 -38.50 2.90
C PHE A 92 -30.84 -39.55 3.61
N THR A 93 -29.70 -39.90 3.01
CA THR A 93 -28.70 -40.82 3.59
C THR A 93 -27.40 -40.07 3.83
N ILE A 94 -26.82 -40.28 5.02
CA ILE A 94 -25.49 -39.83 5.40
C ILE A 94 -24.55 -41.04 5.39
N TYR A 95 -23.54 -41.06 4.54
CA TYR A 95 -22.49 -42.09 4.53
C TYR A 95 -21.29 -41.61 5.36
N HIS A 96 -20.76 -42.45 6.26
CA HIS A 96 -19.73 -42.03 7.20
C HIS A 96 -18.71 -43.12 7.61
N GLY A 97 -17.48 -42.69 7.89
CA GLY A 97 -16.37 -43.52 8.37
C GLY A 97 -15.75 -44.45 7.33
N ASN A 98 -14.58 -45.00 7.67
CA ASN A 98 -13.65 -45.76 6.80
C ASN A 98 -14.21 -47.05 6.17
N HIS A 99 -15.49 -47.38 6.41
CA HIS A 99 -16.19 -48.57 5.88
C HIS A 99 -17.55 -48.21 5.25
N MET A 100 -17.78 -46.94 4.90
CA MET A 100 -19.00 -46.42 4.27
C MET A 100 -20.30 -46.78 5.04
N GLU A 101 -20.31 -46.66 6.37
CA GLU A 101 -21.52 -46.93 7.16
C GLU A 101 -22.65 -45.95 6.76
N SER A 102 -23.86 -46.45 6.48
CA SER A 102 -25.01 -45.60 6.15
C SER A 102 -25.82 -45.20 7.40
N LEU A 103 -26.25 -43.94 7.41
CA LEU A 103 -27.25 -43.39 8.30
C LEU A 103 -28.41 -42.82 7.46
N ASP A 104 -29.45 -43.64 7.33
CA ASP A 104 -30.68 -43.31 6.62
C ASP A 104 -31.68 -42.59 7.54
N LEU A 105 -32.15 -41.42 7.09
CA LEU A 105 -32.94 -40.47 7.86
C LEU A 105 -34.21 -40.04 7.10
N VAL A 106 -35.32 -39.95 7.84
CA VAL A 106 -36.58 -39.37 7.37
C VAL A 106 -36.96 -38.20 8.28
N THR A 107 -37.19 -37.03 7.70
CA THR A 107 -37.65 -35.81 8.39
C THR A 107 -39.16 -35.74 8.46
N SER A 108 -39.73 -34.73 9.12
CA SER A 108 -41.19 -34.53 9.12
C SER A 108 -41.70 -33.85 7.84
N ASN A 109 -40.82 -33.16 7.11
CA ASN A 109 -41.13 -32.42 5.89
C ASN A 109 -39.86 -32.15 5.04
N SER A 110 -40.06 -31.81 3.77
CA SER A 110 -38.98 -31.57 2.81
C SER A 110 -38.14 -30.31 3.05
N GLU A 111 -38.62 -29.32 3.82
CA GLU A 111 -37.81 -28.16 4.22
C GLU A 111 -36.76 -28.57 5.26
N GLU A 112 -37.11 -29.41 6.24
CA GLU A 112 -36.16 -30.00 7.19
C GLU A 112 -35.08 -30.84 6.48
N ALA A 113 -35.47 -31.67 5.49
CA ALA A 113 -34.53 -32.49 4.74
C ALA A 113 -33.52 -31.62 3.97
N ARG A 114 -34.01 -30.65 3.18
CA ARG A 114 -33.13 -29.70 2.46
C ARG A 114 -32.28 -28.86 3.40
N THR A 115 -32.80 -28.45 4.55
CA THR A 115 -32.05 -27.69 5.58
C THR A 115 -30.85 -28.49 6.07
N TRP A 116 -31.07 -29.76 6.46
CA TRP A 116 -30.00 -30.63 6.92
C TRP A 116 -29.04 -31.04 5.82
N VAL A 117 -29.53 -31.37 4.62
CA VAL A 117 -28.65 -31.71 3.48
C VAL A 117 -27.80 -30.51 3.06
N THR A 118 -28.37 -29.30 2.97
CA THR A 118 -27.61 -28.08 2.64
C THR A 118 -26.56 -27.80 3.70
N GLY A 119 -26.93 -27.84 4.98
CA GLY A 119 -26.00 -27.61 6.09
C GLY A 119 -24.91 -28.68 6.21
N LEU A 120 -25.22 -29.95 5.94
CA LEU A 120 -24.23 -31.02 5.91
C LEU A 120 -23.30 -30.91 4.69
N ARG A 121 -23.81 -30.66 3.47
CA ARG A 121 -22.94 -30.42 2.30
C ARG A 121 -22.03 -29.21 2.50
N TYR A 122 -22.52 -28.12 3.10
CA TYR A 122 -21.69 -26.97 3.50
C TYR A 122 -20.57 -27.32 4.50
N LEU A 123 -20.80 -28.32 5.36
CA LEU A 123 -19.82 -28.84 6.32
C LEU A 123 -18.88 -29.91 5.71
N MET A 124 -19.29 -30.56 4.61
CA MET A 124 -18.55 -31.62 3.91
C MET A 124 -17.73 -31.15 2.70
N ALA A 125 -18.04 -29.98 2.14
CA ALA A 125 -17.34 -29.41 0.99
C ALA A 125 -15.92 -28.89 1.35
N GLY A 126 -15.09 -29.81 1.81
CA GLY A 126 -13.68 -29.66 2.18
C GLY A 126 -12.93 -31.00 2.17
N ILE A 127 -13.47 -32.03 1.51
CA ILE A 127 -12.90 -33.37 1.28
C ILE A 127 -13.43 -33.86 -0.09
N SER A 128 -12.57 -34.41 -0.96
CA SER A 128 -12.85 -35.11 -2.25
C SER A 128 -13.43 -34.26 -3.43
N ASP A 129 -12.99 -34.34 -4.71
CA ASP A 129 -11.79 -34.91 -5.39
C ASP A 129 -11.62 -34.33 -6.85
N GLU A 130 -10.40 -34.42 -7.41
CA GLU A 130 -9.95 -34.30 -8.84
C GLU A 130 -10.28 -33.05 -9.75
N ASP A 131 -9.43 -32.56 -10.69
CA ASP A 131 -7.95 -32.66 -10.91
C ASP A 131 -7.39 -31.71 -12.04
N SER A 132 -6.38 -30.84 -11.80
CA SER A 132 -5.23 -30.62 -12.74
C SER A 132 -4.52 -29.23 -12.93
N LEU A 133 -5.03 -28.09 -12.43
CA LEU A 133 -4.49 -26.69 -12.50
C LEU A 133 -3.46 -26.22 -13.60
N ALA A 134 -3.96 -25.45 -14.58
CA ALA A 134 -3.36 -24.57 -15.61
C ALA A 134 -1.83 -24.57 -15.91
N ARG A 135 -1.55 -24.89 -17.18
CA ARG A 135 -0.23 -25.11 -17.80
C ARG A 135 0.87 -24.03 -17.66
N PRO A 136 0.61 -22.70 -17.69
CA PRO A 136 1.72 -21.72 -17.66
C PRO A 136 2.43 -21.62 -16.30
N PHE A 137 1.70 -21.80 -15.20
CA PHE A 137 2.25 -21.82 -13.84
C PHE A 137 2.57 -23.24 -13.36
N PHE A 138 2.02 -24.26 -14.01
CA PHE A 138 2.20 -25.68 -13.69
C PHE A 138 3.67 -26.11 -13.59
N LEU A 139 4.57 -25.57 -14.42
CA LEU A 139 5.98 -25.96 -14.40
C LEU A 139 6.69 -25.47 -13.12
N ASP A 140 6.44 -24.23 -12.71
CA ASP A 140 7.00 -23.67 -11.48
C ASP A 140 6.33 -24.26 -10.24
N PHE A 141 5.01 -24.50 -10.29
CA PHE A 141 4.27 -25.12 -9.18
C PHE A 141 4.65 -26.59 -8.97
N LEU A 142 4.81 -27.41 -10.01
CA LEU A 142 5.34 -28.77 -9.87
C LEU A 142 6.78 -28.76 -9.36
N THR A 143 7.62 -27.84 -9.86
CA THR A 143 9.01 -27.69 -9.38
C THR A 143 9.04 -27.33 -7.89
N TRP A 144 8.21 -26.38 -7.46
CA TRP A 144 8.07 -25.97 -6.06
C TRP A 144 7.48 -27.09 -5.18
N MET A 145 6.45 -27.79 -5.65
CA MET A 145 5.81 -28.88 -4.89
C MET A 145 6.78 -30.05 -4.72
N LYS A 146 7.55 -30.39 -5.76
CA LYS A 146 8.60 -31.40 -5.70
C LYS A 146 9.75 -30.98 -4.78
N GLN A 147 10.21 -29.73 -4.86
CA GLN A 147 11.17 -29.19 -3.89
C GLN A 147 10.62 -29.24 -2.46
N THR A 148 9.33 -28.96 -2.26
CA THR A 148 8.66 -29.01 -0.95
C THR A 148 8.61 -30.44 -0.40
N PHE A 149 8.42 -31.45 -1.27
CA PHE A 149 8.52 -32.86 -0.91
C PHE A 149 9.96 -33.28 -0.58
N GLU A 150 10.92 -32.99 -1.47
CA GLU A 150 12.36 -33.25 -1.28
C GLU A 150 12.96 -32.50 -0.07
N GLU A 151 12.37 -31.38 0.33
CA GLU A 151 12.70 -30.67 1.57
C GLU A 151 11.94 -31.17 2.79
N ALA A 152 10.82 -31.88 2.65
CA ALA A 152 10.06 -32.44 3.76
C ALA A 152 10.62 -33.81 4.19
N ASP A 153 11.09 -34.61 3.23
CA ASP A 153 11.87 -35.82 3.46
C ASP A 153 13.15 -35.44 4.22
N LYS A 154 13.29 -35.93 5.46
CA LYS A 154 14.46 -35.69 6.32
C LYS A 154 15.35 -36.91 6.48
N ASN A 155 14.88 -38.09 6.08
CA ASN A 155 15.62 -39.34 6.24
C ASN A 155 16.30 -39.80 4.93
N GLY A 156 15.86 -39.28 3.78
CA GLY A 156 16.33 -39.57 2.43
C GLY A 156 15.76 -40.85 1.81
N ASP A 157 14.62 -41.35 2.28
CA ASP A 157 14.00 -42.59 1.79
C ASP A 157 13.04 -42.40 0.60
N GLY A 158 12.68 -41.15 0.26
CA GLY A 158 11.82 -40.82 -0.87
C GLY A 158 10.32 -40.88 -0.58
N LEU A 159 9.92 -41.01 0.69
CA LEU A 159 8.55 -40.97 1.19
C LEU A 159 8.41 -39.89 2.27
N LEU A 160 7.18 -39.57 2.68
CA LEU A 160 6.91 -38.69 3.83
C LEU A 160 6.17 -39.44 4.93
N ASN A 161 6.80 -39.54 6.10
CA ASN A 161 6.15 -40.04 7.30
C ASN A 161 5.36 -38.94 8.02
N ILE A 162 4.45 -39.31 8.92
CA ILE A 162 3.54 -38.33 9.54
C ILE A 162 4.22 -37.29 10.45
N ASP A 163 5.40 -37.58 11.01
CA ASP A 163 6.17 -36.60 11.79
C ASP A 163 6.97 -35.64 10.90
N GLU A 164 7.28 -36.01 9.66
CA GLU A 164 7.75 -35.08 8.61
C GLU A 164 6.60 -34.20 8.12
N ILE A 165 5.40 -34.75 7.92
CA ILE A 165 4.19 -33.95 7.61
C ILE A 165 3.88 -32.91 8.71
N TYR A 166 4.06 -33.23 10.00
CA TYR A 166 3.93 -32.21 11.06
C TYR A 166 4.98 -31.11 10.97
N GLN A 167 6.23 -31.45 10.62
CA GLN A 167 7.30 -30.45 10.44
C GLN A 167 7.05 -29.59 9.19
N LEU A 168 6.55 -30.18 8.11
CA LEU A 168 6.19 -29.50 6.88
C LEU A 168 5.02 -28.53 7.11
N LEU A 169 3.95 -28.93 7.80
CA LEU A 169 2.84 -28.04 8.14
C LEU A 169 3.30 -26.82 8.95
N HIS A 170 4.20 -27.03 9.92
CA HIS A 170 4.80 -25.94 10.70
C HIS A 170 5.71 -25.02 9.86
N LYS A 171 6.41 -25.55 8.84
CA LYS A 171 7.17 -24.74 7.86
C LYS A 171 6.26 -23.96 6.93
N LEU A 172 5.19 -24.59 6.43
CA LEU A 172 4.15 -23.99 5.57
C LEU A 172 3.21 -23.02 6.32
N ASN A 173 3.47 -22.73 7.61
CA ASN A 173 2.71 -21.77 8.40
C ASN A 173 1.24 -22.21 8.67
N VAL A 174 1.02 -23.52 8.82
CA VAL A 174 -0.31 -24.14 9.09
C VAL A 174 -0.36 -24.77 10.48
N ASN A 175 -1.30 -24.34 11.35
CA ASN A 175 -1.68 -25.12 12.52
C ASN A 175 -2.95 -25.93 12.25
N LEU A 176 -2.80 -27.21 11.88
CA LEU A 176 -3.91 -28.15 11.81
C LEU A 176 -3.97 -29.04 13.06
N PRO A 177 -5.14 -29.21 13.70
CA PRO A 177 -5.29 -30.15 14.81
C PRO A 177 -4.81 -31.54 14.41
N ARG A 178 -3.93 -32.15 15.21
CA ARG A 178 -3.28 -33.45 14.91
C ARG A 178 -4.25 -34.58 14.48
N ARG A 179 -5.51 -34.52 14.91
CA ARG A 179 -6.56 -35.45 14.45
C ARG A 179 -6.93 -35.24 12.97
N LYS A 180 -7.08 -33.99 12.52
CA LYS A 180 -7.38 -33.67 11.11
C LYS A 180 -6.19 -34.02 10.22
N VAL A 181 -4.96 -33.71 10.65
CA VAL A 181 -3.74 -34.15 9.94
C VAL A 181 -3.70 -35.66 9.76
N LYS A 182 -3.95 -36.43 10.83
CA LYS A 182 -4.04 -37.90 10.75
C LYS A 182 -5.13 -38.41 9.82
N GLN A 183 -6.26 -37.72 9.74
CA GLN A 183 -7.33 -38.10 8.83
C GLN A 183 -6.97 -37.81 7.38
N MET A 184 -6.50 -36.59 7.07
CA MET A 184 -6.08 -36.23 5.71
C MET A 184 -4.91 -37.07 5.22
N PHE A 185 -4.01 -37.47 6.12
CA PHE A 185 -2.97 -38.45 5.83
C PHE A 185 -3.60 -39.79 5.42
N GLN A 186 -4.54 -40.33 6.22
CA GLN A 186 -5.29 -41.57 5.94
C GLN A 186 -6.29 -41.50 4.76
N GLU A 187 -6.50 -40.32 4.19
CA GLU A 187 -7.32 -40.09 2.99
C GLU A 187 -6.45 -39.94 1.72
N ALA A 188 -5.14 -39.68 1.89
CA ALA A 188 -4.14 -39.65 0.83
C ALA A 188 -3.33 -40.96 0.73
N ASP A 189 -3.02 -41.58 1.87
CA ASP A 189 -2.43 -42.92 2.06
C ASP A 189 -3.40 -43.96 1.50
N THR A 190 -3.15 -44.35 0.24
CA THR A 190 -4.04 -45.18 -0.60
C THR A 190 -3.34 -46.38 -1.22
N ASP A 191 -2.01 -46.47 -1.11
CA ASP A 191 -1.21 -47.63 -1.56
C ASP A 191 -1.22 -48.82 -0.55
N ASP A 192 -0.46 -49.87 -0.87
CA ASP A 192 -0.35 -51.08 -0.03
C ASP A 192 0.63 -50.92 1.17
N GLN A 193 1.31 -49.77 1.33
CA GLN A 193 2.41 -49.51 2.27
C GLN A 193 2.04 -48.46 3.35
N GLN A 194 0.86 -48.62 3.93
CA GLN A 194 0.26 -47.69 4.89
C GLN A 194 1.20 -47.17 5.99
N GLY A 195 1.20 -45.85 6.19
CA GLY A 195 1.99 -45.12 7.18
C GLY A 195 2.97 -44.09 6.60
N THR A 196 3.09 -44.02 5.28
CA THR A 196 3.96 -43.11 4.51
C THR A 196 3.21 -42.60 3.28
N LEU A 197 3.53 -41.39 2.80
CA LEU A 197 3.00 -40.85 1.54
C LEU A 197 4.08 -40.83 0.46
N THR A 198 3.74 -41.29 -0.74
CA THR A 198 4.49 -41.03 -1.99
C THR A 198 4.37 -39.55 -2.43
N TYR A 199 5.08 -39.14 -3.49
CA TYR A 199 4.96 -37.79 -4.04
C TYR A 199 3.54 -37.53 -4.61
N GLU A 200 2.96 -38.54 -5.25
CA GLU A 200 1.62 -38.52 -5.81
C GLU A 200 0.57 -38.37 -4.71
N GLU A 201 0.66 -39.14 -3.63
CA GLU A 201 -0.26 -39.04 -2.48
C GLU A 201 -0.03 -37.76 -1.67
N PHE A 202 1.22 -37.30 -1.52
CA PHE A 202 1.53 -35.99 -0.97
C PHE A 202 0.87 -34.86 -1.79
N SER A 203 0.81 -34.99 -3.11
CA SER A 203 0.11 -34.03 -3.98
C SER A 203 -1.38 -33.96 -3.64
N VAL A 204 -2.03 -35.11 -3.37
CA VAL A 204 -3.43 -35.17 -2.90
C VAL A 204 -3.59 -34.57 -1.50
N PHE A 205 -2.71 -34.91 -0.55
CA PHE A 205 -2.68 -34.31 0.79
C PHE A 205 -2.52 -32.77 0.73
N TYR A 206 -1.64 -32.29 -0.15
CA TYR A 206 -1.40 -30.87 -0.39
C TYR A 206 -2.64 -30.18 -0.96
N LYS A 207 -3.31 -30.77 -1.95
CA LYS A 207 -4.59 -30.28 -2.47
C LYS A 207 -5.64 -30.15 -1.36
N MET A 208 -5.81 -31.20 -0.54
CA MET A 208 -6.79 -31.20 0.56
C MET A 208 -6.57 -30.10 1.62
N MET A 209 -5.32 -29.72 1.93
CA MET A 209 -5.06 -28.56 2.81
C MET A 209 -5.18 -27.20 2.11
N SER A 210 -5.04 -27.16 0.78
CA SER A 210 -5.06 -25.94 -0.03
C SER A 210 -6.45 -25.53 -0.54
N MET A 211 -7.50 -26.28 -0.18
CA MET A 211 -8.87 -26.07 -0.67
C MET A 211 -9.42 -24.66 -0.37
N ARG A 212 -9.63 -23.87 -1.44
CA ARG A 212 -10.21 -22.51 -1.41
C ARG A 212 -11.72 -22.53 -1.16
N ARG A 213 -12.12 -22.74 0.09
CA ARG A 213 -13.55 -22.75 0.52
C ARG A 213 -14.28 -21.46 0.13
N ASP A 214 -13.60 -20.32 0.19
CA ASP A 214 -14.10 -19.01 -0.22
C ASP A 214 -14.43 -18.97 -1.73
N LEU A 215 -13.56 -19.50 -2.59
CA LEU A 215 -13.83 -19.61 -4.03
C LEU A 215 -14.91 -20.65 -4.35
N PHE A 216 -14.98 -21.75 -3.59
CA PHE A 216 -16.06 -22.72 -3.73
C PHE A 216 -17.43 -22.12 -3.39
N LEU A 217 -17.52 -21.39 -2.27
CA LEU A 217 -18.75 -20.69 -1.89
C LEU A 217 -19.12 -19.58 -2.89
N LEU A 218 -18.12 -18.90 -3.47
CA LEU A 218 -18.33 -17.91 -4.53
C LEU A 218 -18.89 -18.57 -5.81
N MET A 219 -18.26 -19.64 -6.29
CA MET A 219 -18.73 -20.39 -7.47
C MET A 219 -20.16 -20.90 -7.26
N MET A 220 -20.43 -21.51 -6.11
CA MET A 220 -21.75 -22.02 -5.71
C MET A 220 -22.85 -20.94 -5.64
N ALA A 221 -22.49 -19.67 -5.47
CA ALA A 221 -23.43 -18.55 -5.49
C ALA A 221 -23.84 -18.13 -6.91
N TYR A 222 -22.98 -18.37 -7.92
CA TYR A 222 -23.22 -18.02 -9.32
C TYR A 222 -23.63 -19.21 -10.20
N SER A 223 -23.46 -20.44 -9.72
CA SER A 223 -23.84 -21.69 -10.39
C SER A 223 -25.22 -22.24 -9.98
N GLU A 224 -26.09 -21.43 -9.39
CA GLU A 224 -27.36 -21.90 -8.78
C GLU A 224 -27.21 -23.11 -7.81
N ARG A 225 -26.04 -23.23 -7.14
CA ARG A 225 -25.60 -24.34 -6.28
C ARG A 225 -25.15 -25.63 -7.00
N LYS A 226 -24.72 -25.55 -8.26
CA LYS A 226 -23.99 -26.62 -8.96
C LYS A 226 -22.49 -26.57 -8.65
N ASP A 227 -21.82 -27.71 -8.82
CA ASP A 227 -20.36 -27.90 -8.74
C ASP A 227 -19.57 -27.31 -9.92
N HIS A 228 -20.24 -26.69 -10.89
CA HIS A 228 -19.65 -26.07 -12.08
C HIS A 228 -20.45 -24.84 -12.54
N LEU A 229 -19.76 -23.86 -13.13
CA LEU A 229 -20.34 -22.76 -13.89
C LEU A 229 -20.47 -23.15 -15.37
N ASN A 230 -21.61 -22.86 -15.99
CA ASN A 230 -21.74 -22.88 -17.45
C ASN A 230 -21.32 -21.54 -18.09
N THR A 231 -21.26 -21.47 -19.42
CA THR A 231 -20.89 -20.27 -20.17
C THR A 231 -21.71 -19.02 -19.82
N GLU A 232 -23.01 -19.15 -19.56
CA GLU A 232 -23.88 -17.99 -19.25
C GLU A 232 -23.72 -17.52 -17.79
N GLU A 233 -23.58 -18.45 -16.85
CA GLU A 233 -23.29 -18.18 -15.44
C GLU A 233 -21.92 -17.51 -15.28
N LEU A 234 -20.89 -18.03 -15.96
CA LEU A 234 -19.55 -17.44 -15.98
C LEU A 234 -19.56 -16.06 -16.66
N ALA A 235 -20.24 -15.90 -17.80
CA ALA A 235 -20.42 -14.58 -18.43
C ALA A 235 -21.13 -13.58 -17.50
N THR A 236 -22.07 -14.07 -16.68
CA THR A 236 -22.82 -13.28 -15.71
C THR A 236 -21.96 -12.87 -14.52
N PHE A 237 -21.14 -13.77 -13.96
CA PHE A 237 -20.15 -13.45 -12.93
C PHE A 237 -19.15 -12.38 -13.40
N LEU A 238 -18.61 -12.52 -14.62
CA LEU A 238 -17.63 -11.58 -15.18
C LEU A 238 -18.22 -10.18 -15.41
N ARG A 239 -19.45 -10.09 -15.91
CA ARG A 239 -20.14 -8.80 -16.13
C ARG A 239 -20.65 -8.17 -14.83
N ASN A 240 -21.29 -8.96 -13.98
CA ASN A 240 -21.99 -8.43 -12.81
C ASN A 240 -21.08 -8.21 -11.62
N GLU A 241 -20.13 -9.10 -11.33
CA GLU A 241 -19.28 -9.00 -10.14
C GLU A 241 -17.92 -8.40 -10.48
N GLN A 242 -17.23 -8.96 -11.48
CA GLN A 242 -15.93 -8.43 -11.93
C GLN A 242 -16.03 -7.12 -12.75
N LYS A 243 -17.27 -6.64 -13.01
CA LYS A 243 -17.61 -5.43 -13.78
C LYS A 243 -16.95 -5.34 -15.16
N MET A 244 -16.64 -6.48 -15.78
CA MET A 244 -15.98 -6.53 -17.08
C MET A 244 -16.98 -6.15 -18.17
N THR A 245 -16.68 -5.10 -18.94
CA THR A 245 -17.61 -4.56 -19.96
C THR A 245 -17.66 -5.40 -21.23
N ASN A 246 -16.54 -6.01 -21.63
CA ASN A 246 -16.35 -6.61 -22.96
C ASN A 246 -16.38 -8.15 -22.91
N VAL A 247 -17.34 -8.73 -22.18
CA VAL A 247 -17.47 -10.19 -22.01
C VAL A 247 -18.30 -10.77 -23.16
N THR A 248 -17.61 -11.26 -24.19
CA THR A 248 -18.23 -11.97 -25.33
C THR A 248 -18.29 -13.49 -25.08
N PRO A 249 -19.15 -14.25 -25.79
CA PRO A 249 -19.21 -15.70 -25.66
C PRO A 249 -17.87 -16.40 -25.97
N GLU A 250 -17.13 -15.86 -26.94
CA GLU A 250 -15.82 -16.38 -27.36
C GLU A 250 -14.78 -16.22 -26.25
N TYR A 251 -14.73 -15.05 -25.61
CA TYR A 251 -13.84 -14.81 -24.47
C TYR A 251 -14.13 -15.74 -23.27
N VAL A 252 -15.40 -16.08 -23.05
CA VAL A 252 -15.78 -17.04 -22.00
C VAL A 252 -15.40 -18.47 -22.38
N ALA A 253 -15.53 -18.85 -23.65
CA ALA A 253 -15.03 -20.13 -24.17
C ALA A 253 -13.49 -20.23 -24.09
N GLU A 254 -12.76 -19.14 -24.36
CA GLU A 254 -11.31 -19.05 -24.17
C GLU A 254 -10.91 -19.23 -22.70
N ILE A 255 -11.66 -18.68 -21.74
CA ILE A 255 -11.44 -18.92 -20.30
C ILE A 255 -11.61 -20.40 -19.98
N ILE A 256 -12.71 -21.03 -20.44
CA ILE A 256 -12.96 -22.46 -20.19
C ILE A 256 -11.85 -23.32 -20.80
N GLU A 257 -11.50 -23.14 -22.08
CA GLU A 257 -10.45 -23.93 -22.72
C GLU A 257 -9.05 -23.70 -22.10
N LYS A 258 -8.78 -22.50 -21.57
CA LYS A 258 -7.48 -22.17 -20.97
C LYS A 258 -7.31 -22.64 -19.53
N PHE A 259 -8.37 -22.59 -18.73
CA PHE A 259 -8.31 -22.78 -17.27
C PHE A 259 -9.00 -24.04 -16.74
N GLU A 260 -9.93 -24.65 -17.48
CA GLU A 260 -10.42 -25.98 -17.13
C GLU A 260 -9.39 -27.04 -17.53
N GLU A 261 -9.28 -28.15 -16.78
CA GLU A 261 -8.51 -29.33 -17.20
C GLU A 261 -9.39 -30.48 -17.71
N SER A 262 -10.54 -30.73 -17.08
CA SER A 262 -11.40 -31.86 -17.42
C SER A 262 -11.89 -31.77 -18.87
N THR A 263 -11.46 -32.73 -19.69
CA THR A 263 -11.83 -32.80 -21.12
C THR A 263 -13.33 -33.01 -21.34
N GLU A 264 -14.04 -33.55 -20.35
CA GLU A 264 -15.51 -33.69 -20.36
C GLU A 264 -16.19 -32.34 -20.07
N ASN A 265 -15.69 -31.56 -19.11
CA ASN A 265 -16.20 -30.23 -18.80
C ASN A 265 -15.96 -29.24 -19.95
N LYS A 266 -14.76 -29.28 -20.57
CA LYS A 266 -14.46 -28.51 -21.79
C LYS A 266 -15.44 -28.78 -22.92
N GLN A 267 -15.70 -30.05 -23.23
CA GLN A 267 -16.66 -30.44 -24.27
C GLN A 267 -18.11 -30.00 -23.97
N ARG A 268 -18.44 -29.74 -22.69
CA ARG A 268 -19.75 -29.21 -22.25
C ARG A 268 -19.80 -27.69 -22.10
N GLY A 269 -18.67 -26.99 -22.19
CA GLY A 269 -18.60 -25.55 -21.90
C GLY A 269 -18.78 -25.24 -20.41
N TYR A 270 -18.26 -26.10 -19.54
CA TYR A 270 -18.33 -25.95 -18.08
C TYR A 270 -16.96 -25.62 -17.48
N LEU A 271 -16.96 -24.79 -16.42
CA LEU A 271 -15.79 -24.50 -15.59
C LEU A 271 -16.05 -25.03 -14.17
N GLY A 272 -15.25 -26.01 -13.73
CA GLY A 272 -15.31 -26.59 -12.39
C GLY A 272 -14.56 -25.76 -11.35
N ILE A 273 -14.51 -26.25 -10.10
CA ILE A 273 -13.86 -25.53 -8.99
C ILE A 273 -12.35 -25.33 -9.18
N GLU A 274 -11.63 -26.32 -9.74
CA GLU A 274 -10.19 -26.18 -10.00
C GLU A 274 -9.96 -25.12 -11.08
N GLY A 275 -10.68 -25.18 -12.21
CA GLY A 275 -10.57 -24.18 -13.27
C GLY A 275 -11.02 -22.77 -12.87
N PHE A 276 -12.07 -22.65 -12.04
CA PHE A 276 -12.46 -21.37 -11.44
C PHE A 276 -11.39 -20.83 -10.50
N THR A 277 -10.80 -21.69 -9.65
CA THR A 277 -9.68 -21.31 -8.77
C THR A 277 -8.46 -20.86 -9.56
N SER A 278 -8.18 -21.54 -10.67
CA SER A 278 -7.10 -21.23 -11.61
C SER A 278 -7.31 -19.88 -12.31
N PHE A 279 -8.51 -19.63 -12.83
CA PHE A 279 -8.90 -18.34 -13.41
C PHE A 279 -8.80 -17.20 -12.37
N MET A 280 -9.26 -17.42 -11.14
CA MET A 280 -9.23 -16.43 -10.07
C MET A 280 -7.82 -16.11 -9.54
N ARG A 281 -6.83 -17.00 -9.73
CA ARG A 281 -5.39 -16.73 -9.51
C ARG A 281 -4.66 -16.19 -10.74
N SER A 282 -5.34 -16.01 -11.87
CA SER A 282 -4.71 -15.47 -13.09
C SER A 282 -4.50 -13.95 -13.00
N PRO A 283 -3.56 -13.36 -13.78
CA PRO A 283 -3.38 -11.91 -13.84
C PRO A 283 -4.63 -11.11 -14.26
N THR A 284 -5.65 -11.75 -14.84
CA THR A 284 -6.97 -11.14 -15.12
C THR A 284 -7.72 -10.74 -13.84
N CYS A 285 -7.38 -11.38 -12.72
CA CYS A 285 -8.00 -11.26 -11.41
C CYS A 285 -7.08 -10.58 -10.36
N ASP A 286 -5.92 -10.06 -10.76
CA ASP A 286 -5.16 -9.10 -9.94
C ASP A 286 -6.01 -7.85 -9.68
N ILE A 287 -5.80 -7.22 -8.52
CA ILE A 287 -6.44 -5.96 -8.14
C ILE A 287 -5.96 -4.77 -9.00
N PHE A 288 -4.77 -4.84 -9.60
CA PHE A 288 -4.22 -3.81 -10.48
C PHE A 288 -4.82 -3.89 -11.88
N ASN A 289 -5.37 -2.78 -12.38
CA ASN A 289 -5.92 -2.68 -13.72
C ASN A 289 -4.85 -2.99 -14.79
N PRO A 290 -4.97 -4.08 -15.57
CA PRO A 290 -3.95 -4.47 -16.52
C PRO A 290 -3.76 -3.45 -17.65
N LEU A 291 -4.77 -2.62 -17.95
CA LEU A 291 -4.68 -1.51 -18.91
C LEU A 291 -3.68 -0.43 -18.45
N HIS A 292 -3.38 -0.34 -17.16
CA HIS A 292 -2.42 0.63 -16.63
C HIS A 292 -0.96 0.15 -16.74
N ASN A 293 -0.72 -1.07 -17.23
CA ASN A 293 0.61 -1.50 -17.70
C ASN A 293 1.02 -0.83 -19.02
N GLU A 294 0.07 -0.15 -19.70
CA GLU A 294 0.33 0.66 -20.88
C GLU A 294 0.02 2.15 -20.62
N VAL A 295 0.46 3.01 -21.54
CA VAL A 295 0.21 4.45 -21.49
C VAL A 295 -1.28 4.71 -21.76
N ASN A 296 -1.99 5.18 -20.74
CA ASN A 296 -3.45 5.37 -20.77
C ASN A 296 -3.88 6.82 -20.51
N GLN A 297 -2.93 7.71 -20.19
CA GLN A 297 -3.18 9.12 -19.87
C GLN A 297 -2.82 10.02 -21.05
N ASP A 298 -3.42 11.20 -21.10
CA ASP A 298 -3.03 12.26 -22.05
C ASP A 298 -1.57 12.65 -21.81
N MET A 299 -0.74 12.52 -22.87
CA MET A 299 0.70 12.83 -22.87
C MET A 299 1.03 14.15 -23.60
N GLU A 300 0.01 14.89 -24.08
CA GLU A 300 0.14 16.12 -24.86
C GLU A 300 0.03 17.40 -24.01
N GLN A 301 -0.26 17.31 -22.71
CA GLN A 301 -0.24 18.47 -21.81
C GLN A 301 1.19 19.00 -21.57
N PRO A 302 1.37 20.27 -21.16
CA PRO A 302 2.67 20.80 -20.75
C PRO A 302 3.33 20.01 -19.60
N LEU A 303 4.66 19.90 -19.59
CA LEU A 303 5.43 19.19 -18.55
C LEU A 303 5.06 19.59 -17.11
N CYS A 304 4.68 20.84 -16.83
CA CYS A 304 4.25 21.27 -15.49
C CYS A 304 2.95 20.63 -15.00
N ASN A 305 2.17 19.98 -15.88
CA ASN A 305 0.94 19.26 -15.54
C ASN A 305 1.17 17.80 -15.11
N TYR A 306 2.41 17.29 -15.06
CA TYR A 306 2.71 15.90 -14.65
C TYR A 306 3.47 15.85 -13.32
N PHE A 307 3.21 14.81 -12.53
CA PHE A 307 4.21 14.28 -11.61
C PHE A 307 5.28 13.53 -12.43
N ILE A 308 6.56 13.63 -12.04
CA ILE A 308 7.69 13.10 -12.81
C ILE A 308 8.59 12.27 -11.90
N ALA A 309 8.77 10.98 -12.21
CA ALA A 309 9.58 10.04 -11.44
C ALA A 309 11.03 10.54 -11.35
N SER A 310 11.49 10.84 -10.14
CA SER A 310 12.70 11.63 -9.90
C SER A 310 13.63 11.00 -8.86
N SER A 311 14.91 10.92 -9.20
CA SER A 311 15.98 10.45 -8.33
C SER A 311 16.83 11.62 -7.78
N HIS A 312 17.34 11.43 -6.58
CA HIS A 312 18.33 12.26 -5.91
C HIS A 312 19.65 11.48 -5.79
N ASN A 313 20.80 12.16 -5.98
CA ASN A 313 22.15 11.58 -5.93
C ASN A 313 22.26 10.21 -6.61
N THR A 314 21.75 10.12 -7.85
CA THR A 314 21.45 8.87 -8.58
C THR A 314 22.64 7.90 -8.69
N TYR A 315 23.86 8.39 -8.57
CA TYR A 315 25.09 7.60 -8.61
C TYR A 315 25.33 6.71 -7.37
N LEU A 316 24.76 7.03 -6.19
CA LEU A 316 25.06 6.37 -4.91
C LEU A 316 24.37 5.00 -4.74
N THR A 317 25.11 4.01 -4.25
CA THR A 317 24.59 2.66 -3.92
C THR A 317 24.22 2.49 -2.44
N GLY A 318 24.26 3.55 -1.62
CA GLY A 318 23.98 3.46 -0.18
C GLY A 318 23.89 4.81 0.51
N ASP A 319 24.51 4.92 1.69
CA ASP A 319 24.57 6.15 2.50
C ASP A 319 25.31 7.31 1.81
N GLN A 320 25.03 8.53 2.25
CA GLN A 320 25.51 9.77 1.61
C GLN A 320 27.00 10.06 1.86
N LEU A 321 27.71 9.37 2.75
CA LEU A 321 29.06 9.78 3.19
C LEU A 321 30.18 8.78 2.89
N LEU A 322 29.87 7.49 2.87
CA LEU A 322 30.84 6.38 2.82
C LEU A 322 30.55 5.38 1.68
N SER A 323 29.38 5.43 1.06
CA SER A 323 28.97 4.43 0.07
C SER A 323 29.66 4.59 -1.29
N HIS A 324 29.44 3.61 -2.17
CA HIS A 324 30.03 3.61 -3.50
C HIS A 324 29.15 4.37 -4.49
N SER A 325 29.80 5.14 -5.37
CA SER A 325 29.19 5.62 -6.60
C SER A 325 29.37 4.58 -7.72
N LYS A 326 28.34 4.32 -8.52
CA LYS A 326 28.40 3.43 -9.71
C LYS A 326 27.66 4.01 -10.90
N THR A 327 28.16 3.73 -12.11
CA THR A 327 27.47 3.98 -13.38
C THR A 327 26.15 3.22 -13.49
N ASP A 328 26.13 1.99 -12.99
CA ASP A 328 25.03 1.04 -13.22
C ASP A 328 23.74 1.47 -12.49
N MET A 329 23.84 2.32 -11.47
CA MET A 329 22.69 2.91 -10.80
C MET A 329 21.84 3.73 -11.76
N TYR A 330 22.44 4.50 -12.67
CA TYR A 330 21.70 5.23 -13.69
C TYR A 330 20.93 4.29 -14.62
N ALA A 331 21.54 3.17 -15.01
CA ALA A 331 20.88 2.17 -15.84
C ALA A 331 19.68 1.53 -15.11
N TRP A 332 19.85 1.15 -13.84
CA TRP A 332 18.79 0.56 -13.01
C TRP A 332 17.64 1.55 -12.73
N VAL A 333 17.96 2.79 -12.36
CA VAL A 333 16.98 3.85 -12.07
C VAL A 333 16.19 4.22 -13.32
N LEU A 334 16.84 4.39 -14.48
CA LEU A 334 16.15 4.70 -15.75
C LEU A 334 15.27 3.53 -16.25
N GLN A 335 15.70 2.27 -16.05
CA GLN A 335 14.90 1.08 -16.35
C GLN A 335 13.71 0.91 -15.40
N SER A 336 13.84 1.38 -14.16
CA SER A 336 12.75 1.44 -13.17
C SER A 336 11.75 2.59 -13.40
N GLY A 337 11.63 3.06 -14.65
CA GLY A 337 10.70 4.12 -15.05
C GLY A 337 11.07 5.53 -14.58
N CYS A 338 12.21 5.75 -13.91
CA CYS A 338 12.62 7.09 -13.52
C CYS A 338 12.94 7.97 -14.74
N ARG A 339 12.54 9.25 -14.70
CA ARG A 339 12.68 10.22 -15.81
C ARG A 339 13.44 11.50 -15.43
N CYS A 340 13.75 11.74 -14.15
CA CYS A 340 14.71 12.76 -13.74
C CYS A 340 15.84 12.14 -12.92
N VAL A 341 17.08 12.29 -13.38
CA VAL A 341 18.29 11.74 -12.72
C VAL A 341 19.33 12.84 -12.47
N GLU A 342 20.19 12.63 -11.47
CA GLU A 342 21.09 13.65 -10.92
C GLU A 342 22.57 13.28 -11.07
N VAL A 343 23.39 14.25 -11.48
CA VAL A 343 24.83 14.09 -11.75
C VAL A 343 25.64 15.24 -11.14
N ASP A 344 26.29 14.96 -10.01
CA ASP A 344 27.13 15.91 -9.27
C ASP A 344 28.53 15.97 -9.90
N CYS A 345 28.76 16.97 -10.74
CA CYS A 345 30.00 17.13 -11.50
C CYS A 345 31.07 17.88 -10.69
N TRP A 346 32.23 17.25 -10.50
CA TRP A 346 33.37 17.80 -9.78
C TRP A 346 34.66 17.69 -10.59
N ASP A 347 35.60 18.61 -10.35
CA ASP A 347 36.93 18.59 -10.97
C ASP A 347 37.70 17.29 -10.64
N GLY A 348 38.10 16.55 -11.67
CA GLY A 348 38.93 15.36 -11.55
C GLY A 348 40.39 15.55 -12.02
N PRO A 349 41.20 14.48 -11.92
CA PRO A 349 42.59 14.47 -12.37
C PRO A 349 42.69 14.64 -13.89
N ASP A 350 43.86 15.05 -14.38
CA ASP A 350 44.18 15.19 -15.81
C ASP A 350 43.21 16.07 -16.61
N GLY A 351 42.43 16.89 -15.90
CA GLY A 351 41.38 17.74 -16.45
C GLY A 351 40.11 16.99 -16.85
N GLU A 352 39.89 15.76 -16.37
CA GLU A 352 38.67 14.97 -16.66
C GLU A 352 37.58 15.16 -15.59
N PRO A 353 36.33 15.48 -15.97
CA PRO A 353 35.22 15.63 -15.02
C PRO A 353 34.83 14.30 -14.38
N MET A 354 34.58 14.34 -13.07
CA MET A 354 34.23 13.19 -12.24
C MET A 354 32.89 13.41 -11.54
N VAL A 355 32.23 12.31 -11.16
CA VAL A 355 30.98 12.31 -10.37
C VAL A 355 31.24 11.73 -8.98
N GLN A 356 30.83 12.47 -7.95
CA GLN A 356 31.04 12.18 -6.53
C GLN A 356 30.08 13.02 -5.67
N HIS A 357 29.81 12.63 -4.42
CA HIS A 357 29.15 13.53 -3.47
C HIS A 357 30.19 14.45 -2.79
N GLY A 358 29.94 15.76 -2.81
CA GLY A 358 30.88 16.80 -2.39
C GLY A 358 31.42 16.66 -0.96
N TYR A 359 32.74 16.84 -0.78
CA TYR A 359 33.42 16.80 0.52
C TYR A 359 33.24 15.52 1.37
N THR A 360 32.77 14.42 0.76
CA THR A 360 32.56 13.12 1.42
C THR A 360 33.71 12.12 1.21
N LEU A 361 33.54 10.88 1.67
CA LEU A 361 34.41 9.74 1.38
C LEU A 361 33.79 8.75 0.37
N THR A 362 32.73 9.16 -0.35
CA THR A 362 32.11 8.35 -1.41
C THR A 362 33.09 8.10 -2.56
N SER A 363 32.98 6.96 -3.24
CA SER A 363 33.85 6.68 -4.40
C SER A 363 33.50 7.56 -5.60
N LYS A 364 34.45 7.78 -6.50
CA LYS A 364 34.29 8.65 -7.68
C LYS A 364 34.13 7.81 -8.95
N ILE A 365 33.33 8.26 -9.90
CA ILE A 365 33.18 7.64 -11.24
C ILE A 365 33.39 8.67 -12.36
N PRO A 366 33.93 8.31 -13.53
CA PRO A 366 34.12 9.26 -14.63
C PRO A 366 32.78 9.78 -15.16
N PHE A 367 32.66 11.09 -15.35
CA PHE A 367 31.45 11.71 -15.91
C PHE A 367 31.13 11.15 -17.30
N LYS A 368 32.16 10.95 -18.14
CA LYS A 368 31.98 10.38 -19.49
C LYS A 368 31.24 9.04 -19.46
N SER A 369 31.64 8.12 -18.58
CA SER A 369 31.04 6.79 -18.46
C SER A 369 29.62 6.82 -17.87
N VAL A 370 29.28 7.84 -17.07
CA VAL A 370 27.89 8.11 -16.66
C VAL A 370 27.05 8.51 -17.87
N ILE A 371 27.51 9.46 -18.68
CA ILE A 371 26.79 9.92 -19.89
C ILE A 371 26.67 8.80 -20.94
N GLU A 372 27.71 8.00 -21.16
CA GLU A 372 27.68 6.80 -22.01
C GLU A 372 26.63 5.79 -21.53
N THR A 373 26.51 5.58 -20.22
CA THR A 373 25.51 4.69 -19.61
C THR A 373 24.09 5.24 -19.75
N ILE A 374 23.87 6.53 -19.51
CA ILE A 374 22.56 7.18 -19.68
C ILE A 374 22.13 7.11 -21.15
N ASN A 375 23.02 7.41 -22.10
CA ASN A 375 22.73 7.35 -23.54
C ASN A 375 22.28 5.96 -24.00
N LYS A 376 22.90 4.91 -23.43
CA LYS A 376 22.57 3.51 -23.71
C LYS A 376 21.25 3.06 -23.09
N HIS A 377 20.87 3.59 -21.92
CA HIS A 377 19.77 3.03 -21.11
C HIS A 377 18.53 3.92 -20.98
N ALA A 378 18.60 5.22 -21.31
CA ALA A 378 17.47 6.17 -21.14
C ALA A 378 16.19 5.75 -21.86
N PHE A 379 16.30 5.24 -23.09
CA PHE A 379 15.16 5.01 -24.00
C PHE A 379 14.98 3.54 -24.43
N VAL A 380 15.46 2.58 -23.64
CA VAL A 380 15.38 1.15 -23.99
C VAL A 380 13.94 0.63 -23.88
N ASN A 381 13.29 0.84 -22.73
CA ASN A 381 11.92 0.38 -22.45
C ASN A 381 10.90 1.53 -22.34
N ASN A 382 11.34 2.79 -22.49
CA ASN A 382 10.51 3.97 -22.21
C ASN A 382 10.99 5.15 -23.07
N GLN A 383 10.18 5.59 -24.03
CA GLN A 383 10.54 6.67 -24.96
C GLN A 383 10.33 8.10 -24.41
N PHE A 384 9.70 8.27 -23.25
CA PHE A 384 9.41 9.60 -22.69
C PHE A 384 10.69 10.31 -22.21
N PRO A 385 10.74 11.64 -22.32
CA PRO A 385 11.95 12.44 -22.11
C PRO A 385 12.64 12.20 -20.77
N VAL A 386 13.96 12.39 -20.74
CA VAL A 386 14.77 12.31 -19.52
C VAL A 386 15.33 13.67 -19.15
N ILE A 387 15.10 14.12 -17.93
CA ILE A 387 15.69 15.33 -17.36
C ILE A 387 17.00 14.95 -16.65
N LEU A 388 18.10 15.59 -17.04
CA LEU A 388 19.41 15.43 -16.42
C LEU A 388 19.69 16.64 -15.52
N SER A 389 19.54 16.47 -14.21
CA SER A 389 19.89 17.48 -13.19
C SER A 389 21.40 17.49 -12.98
N ILE A 390 22.08 18.44 -13.60
CA ILE A 390 23.52 18.64 -13.40
C ILE A 390 23.71 19.62 -12.24
N GLU A 391 24.28 19.13 -11.13
CA GLU A 391 24.91 20.01 -10.14
C GLU A 391 26.39 20.16 -10.54
N ASN A 392 26.88 21.40 -10.61
CA ASN A 392 28.15 21.72 -11.27
C ASN A 392 29.11 22.43 -10.32
N HIS A 393 30.15 21.72 -9.91
CA HIS A 393 31.27 22.21 -9.09
C HIS A 393 32.60 22.24 -9.88
N CYS A 394 32.55 22.08 -11.21
CA CYS A 394 33.72 22.06 -12.08
C CYS A 394 34.24 23.46 -12.44
N ASN A 395 35.55 23.58 -12.70
CA ASN A 395 36.13 24.78 -13.32
C ASN A 395 35.75 24.89 -14.81
N ILE A 396 35.91 26.08 -15.40
CA ILE A 396 35.49 26.40 -16.77
C ILE A 396 36.05 25.45 -17.85
N GLN A 397 37.28 24.95 -17.70
CA GLN A 397 37.85 24.01 -18.68
C GLN A 397 37.16 22.64 -18.61
N GLN A 398 36.88 22.14 -17.40
CA GLN A 398 36.13 20.89 -17.22
C GLN A 398 34.65 21.06 -17.56
N GLN A 399 34.05 22.24 -17.34
CA GLN A 399 32.69 22.56 -17.83
C GLN A 399 32.60 22.55 -19.37
N LYS A 400 33.65 22.99 -20.08
CA LYS A 400 33.70 22.87 -21.54
C LYS A 400 33.79 21.41 -21.98
N LYS A 401 34.57 20.56 -21.30
CA LYS A 401 34.55 19.09 -21.55
C LYS A 401 33.20 18.44 -21.23
N ILE A 402 32.52 18.83 -20.16
CA ILE A 402 31.15 18.36 -19.83
C ILE A 402 30.22 18.67 -21.00
N ALA A 403 30.20 19.92 -21.49
CA ALA A 403 29.38 20.32 -22.62
C ALA A 403 29.76 19.59 -23.93
N GLN A 404 31.05 19.34 -24.17
CA GLN A 404 31.54 18.53 -25.28
C GLN A 404 31.01 17.10 -25.21
N TYR A 405 31.22 16.39 -24.09
CA TYR A 405 30.77 15.01 -23.92
C TYR A 405 29.25 14.86 -24.00
N LEU A 406 28.47 15.82 -23.47
CA LEU A 406 27.02 15.83 -23.64
C LEU A 406 26.65 15.90 -25.13
N ARG A 407 27.23 16.84 -25.90
CA ARG A 407 26.98 16.98 -27.35
C ARG A 407 27.40 15.74 -28.15
N GLU A 408 28.61 15.23 -27.90
CA GLU A 408 29.19 14.10 -28.64
C GLU A 408 28.47 12.77 -28.38
N ILE A 409 28.07 12.50 -27.13
CA ILE A 409 27.52 11.20 -26.74
C ILE A 409 26.00 11.15 -26.98
N PHE A 410 25.25 12.18 -26.56
CA PHE A 410 23.80 12.19 -26.73
C PHE A 410 23.37 12.57 -28.15
N GLY A 411 24.10 13.46 -28.81
CA GLY A 411 23.86 13.88 -30.20
C GLY A 411 22.44 14.40 -30.44
N ASP A 412 21.71 13.70 -31.30
CA ASP A 412 20.32 13.96 -31.71
C ASP A 412 19.33 14.04 -30.53
N LYS A 413 19.63 13.39 -29.40
CA LYS A 413 18.79 13.38 -28.20
C LYS A 413 18.80 14.73 -27.47
N LEU A 414 19.80 15.58 -27.69
CA LEU A 414 19.83 16.96 -27.18
C LEU A 414 19.16 17.97 -28.12
N ASP A 415 18.89 17.62 -29.38
CA ASP A 415 18.24 18.54 -30.31
C ASP A 415 16.73 18.65 -30.01
N ILE A 416 16.37 19.72 -29.33
CA ILE A 416 15.00 20.13 -29.00
C ILE A 416 14.53 21.33 -29.85
N GLY A 417 15.22 21.63 -30.96
CA GLY A 417 14.90 22.75 -31.85
C GLY A 417 13.46 22.73 -32.38
N HIS A 418 12.92 21.54 -32.67
CA HIS A 418 11.54 21.39 -33.13
C HIS A 418 10.50 21.73 -32.04
N ALA A 419 10.83 21.52 -30.76
CA ALA A 419 9.94 21.85 -29.63
C ALA A 419 9.93 23.37 -29.30
N LEU A 420 10.92 24.14 -29.79
CA LEU A 420 10.98 25.59 -29.64
C LEU A 420 10.03 26.37 -30.58
N THR A 421 9.26 25.69 -31.42
CA THR A 421 8.30 26.30 -32.35
C THR A 421 6.90 26.55 -31.75
N GLY A 422 6.66 26.10 -30.52
CA GLY A 422 5.40 26.30 -29.79
C GLY A 422 5.26 27.67 -29.10
N ASP A 423 4.20 27.86 -28.32
CA ASP A 423 4.04 29.06 -27.49
C ASP A 423 5.08 29.07 -26.35
N SER A 424 5.99 30.05 -26.39
CA SER A 424 7.00 30.32 -25.37
C SER A 424 6.43 30.58 -23.96
N ARG A 425 5.11 30.69 -23.80
CA ARG A 425 4.40 30.82 -22.51
C ARG A 425 4.05 29.48 -21.86
N THR A 426 4.30 28.35 -22.53
CA THR A 426 4.02 27.00 -22.03
C THR A 426 5.24 26.11 -22.17
N LEU A 427 5.42 25.18 -21.23
CA LEU A 427 6.38 24.09 -21.41
C LEU A 427 5.90 23.13 -22.51
N PRO A 428 6.82 22.51 -23.28
CA PRO A 428 6.48 21.41 -24.17
C PRO A 428 5.87 20.21 -23.42
N SER A 429 5.28 19.28 -24.16
CA SER A 429 4.66 18.06 -23.63
C SER A 429 5.61 16.85 -23.65
N PRO A 430 5.40 15.85 -22.78
CA PRO A 430 6.11 14.57 -22.86
C PRO A 430 6.06 13.94 -24.27
N GLN A 431 4.91 13.99 -24.94
CA GLN A 431 4.72 13.47 -26.30
C GLN A 431 5.55 14.24 -27.36
N SER A 432 5.71 15.56 -27.20
CA SER A 432 6.53 16.38 -28.11
C SER A 432 8.05 16.20 -27.92
N LEU A 433 8.46 15.45 -26.90
CA LEU A 433 9.86 15.30 -26.46
C LEU A 433 10.31 13.83 -26.39
N LEU A 434 9.62 12.93 -27.10
CA LEU A 434 10.02 11.52 -27.17
C LEU A 434 11.47 11.36 -27.66
N GLY A 435 12.24 10.54 -26.96
CA GLY A 435 13.67 10.31 -27.22
C GLY A 435 14.61 11.48 -26.83
N LYS A 436 14.11 12.54 -26.16
CA LYS A 436 14.91 13.74 -25.85
C LYS A 436 15.41 13.80 -24.42
N ILE A 437 16.62 14.33 -24.25
CA ILE A 437 17.27 14.57 -22.96
C ILE A 437 17.32 16.07 -22.71
N LEU A 438 16.77 16.51 -21.58
CA LEU A 438 16.71 17.92 -21.18
C LEU A 438 17.77 18.17 -20.10
N ILE A 439 18.69 19.10 -20.35
CA ILE A 439 19.69 19.49 -19.34
C ILE A 439 19.05 20.48 -18.36
N LYS A 440 18.84 20.04 -17.11
CA LYS A 440 18.57 20.93 -15.98
C LYS A 440 19.91 21.43 -15.44
N GLY A 441 20.10 22.74 -15.46
CA GLY A 441 21.32 23.41 -15.02
C GLY A 441 21.14 24.92 -15.00
N LYS A 442 22.20 25.65 -14.62
CA LYS A 442 22.19 27.13 -14.57
C LYS A 442 22.40 27.70 -15.98
N ARG A 443 21.78 28.84 -16.30
CA ARG A 443 21.95 29.55 -17.58
C ARG A 443 22.54 30.95 -17.38
N LEU A 444 23.45 31.36 -18.27
CA LEU A 444 23.99 32.71 -18.32
C LEU A 444 22.89 33.74 -18.66
N PRO A 445 22.86 34.92 -18.01
CA PRO A 445 21.87 35.95 -18.28
C PRO A 445 21.81 36.39 -19.75
N ALA A 446 20.59 36.58 -20.26
CA ALA A 446 20.32 36.91 -21.66
C ALA A 446 20.86 38.29 -22.13
N TYR A 447 21.32 39.16 -21.21
CA TYR A 447 21.95 40.44 -21.54
C TYR A 447 23.45 40.33 -21.90
N LEU A 448 24.09 39.19 -21.65
CA LEU A 448 25.50 38.96 -22.00
C LEU A 448 25.62 38.63 -23.50
N SER A 449 26.41 39.41 -24.25
CA SER A 449 26.54 39.22 -25.72
C SER A 449 27.02 37.80 -26.09
N ALA A 450 26.67 37.35 -27.29
CA ALA A 450 26.96 35.99 -27.76
C ALA A 450 28.45 35.63 -27.69
N ASP A 451 29.32 36.64 -27.83
CA ASP A 451 30.79 36.56 -27.83
C ASP A 451 31.39 36.29 -26.43
N VAL A 452 30.58 36.41 -25.37
CA VAL A 452 31.02 36.17 -23.98
C VAL A 452 31.02 34.67 -23.69
N GLU A 453 32.21 34.09 -23.56
CA GLU A 453 32.43 32.65 -23.30
C GLU A 453 32.16 32.19 -21.86
N GLU A 454 32.24 33.09 -20.87
CA GLU A 454 32.00 32.77 -19.45
C GLU A 454 31.35 33.95 -18.72
N GLY A 455 30.61 33.66 -17.65
CA GLY A 455 30.02 34.69 -16.78
C GLY A 455 29.69 34.16 -15.39
N GLU A 456 29.38 35.07 -14.47
CA GLU A 456 28.95 34.69 -13.11
C GLU A 456 27.44 34.38 -13.08
N VAL A 457 27.09 33.30 -12.38
CA VAL A 457 25.72 32.93 -12.01
C VAL A 457 25.65 32.70 -10.51
N SER A 458 24.43 32.73 -9.94
CA SER A 458 24.22 32.49 -8.52
C SER A 458 24.60 31.05 -8.12
N ASP A 459 25.02 30.90 -6.87
CA ASP A 459 25.32 29.63 -6.21
C ASP A 459 24.57 29.55 -4.86
N ASP A 460 23.26 29.74 -4.97
CA ASP A 460 22.24 29.72 -3.88
C ASP A 460 21.28 28.51 -4.09
N ASP A 461 21.55 27.68 -5.11
CA ASP A 461 20.68 26.63 -5.67
C ASP A 461 21.36 25.25 -5.78
N SER A 462 22.62 25.15 -5.35
CA SER A 462 23.33 23.88 -5.13
C SER A 462 22.85 23.23 -3.83
N ALA A 463 22.84 21.89 -3.75
CA ALA A 463 22.41 21.14 -2.57
C ALA A 463 23.31 21.36 -1.34
N ASP A 464 24.49 21.94 -1.58
CA ASP A 464 25.59 22.34 -0.69
C ASP A 464 25.22 23.40 0.39
N GLU A 465 23.93 23.50 0.77
CA GLU A 465 23.37 24.37 1.82
C GLU A 465 23.67 23.92 3.26
N ILE A 466 24.60 22.98 3.42
CA ILE A 466 25.26 22.76 4.71
C ILE A 466 25.90 24.09 5.12
N GLU A 467 25.49 24.63 6.29
CA GLU A 467 25.81 26.02 6.69
C GLU A 467 27.32 26.32 6.65
N ASP A 468 27.74 27.59 6.63
CA ASP A 468 29.17 27.94 6.48
C ASP A 468 30.10 27.35 7.59
N ASP A 469 29.53 26.86 8.71
CA ASP A 469 30.19 26.05 9.74
C ASP A 469 30.53 24.59 9.32
N PHE A 470 30.12 24.16 8.13
CA PHE A 470 30.32 22.82 7.58
C PHE A 470 31.39 22.75 6.48
N LYS A 471 31.72 23.86 5.80
CA LYS A 471 32.77 23.86 4.78
C LYS A 471 34.15 23.78 5.43
N LEU A 472 34.84 22.66 5.20
CA LEU A 472 36.08 22.32 5.89
C LEU A 472 37.22 23.23 5.42
N LYS A 473 37.64 24.15 6.30
CA LYS A 473 38.65 25.17 5.98
C LYS A 473 40.03 24.53 5.73
N SER A 474 40.45 24.52 4.48
CA SER A 474 41.79 24.05 4.09
C SER A 474 42.85 24.84 4.86
N THR A 475 43.64 24.13 5.66
CA THR A 475 44.72 24.68 6.48
C THR A 475 45.96 23.85 6.20
N ASN A 476 47.04 24.48 5.75
CA ASN A 476 48.22 23.76 5.25
C ASN A 476 48.98 23.05 6.38
N GLY A 477 49.16 21.73 6.24
CA GLY A 477 49.97 20.89 7.14
C GLY A 477 49.19 19.77 7.84
N ASN A 478 49.61 18.52 7.64
CA ASN A 478 49.14 17.31 8.35
C ASN A 478 47.61 17.09 8.40
N GLY A 479 46.90 17.44 7.32
CA GLY A 479 45.43 17.50 7.30
C GLY A 479 44.69 16.16 7.54
N HIS A 480 45.23 15.01 7.11
CA HIS A 480 44.42 13.79 6.94
C HIS A 480 43.69 13.33 8.22
N HIS A 481 44.40 13.19 9.36
CA HIS A 481 43.78 12.79 10.63
C HIS A 481 42.92 13.90 11.27
N GLN A 482 43.17 15.18 10.95
CA GLN A 482 42.33 16.28 11.45
C GLN A 482 41.01 16.35 10.68
N VAL A 483 41.04 16.18 9.36
CA VAL A 483 39.86 16.00 8.50
C VAL A 483 39.03 14.82 8.99
N GLU A 484 39.65 13.66 9.16
CA GLU A 484 39.00 12.43 9.65
C GLU A 484 38.36 12.61 11.04
N SER A 485 39.06 13.28 11.97
CA SER A 485 38.56 13.61 13.32
C SER A 485 37.37 14.58 13.28
N HIS A 486 37.40 15.57 12.37
CA HIS A 486 36.31 16.52 12.18
C HIS A 486 35.06 15.84 11.59
N ILE A 487 35.24 15.02 10.54
CA ILE A 487 34.18 14.21 9.92
C ILE A 487 33.52 13.32 10.96
N ARG A 488 34.29 12.56 11.77
CA ARG A 488 33.75 11.69 12.84
C ARG A 488 32.89 12.46 13.85
N LYS A 489 33.38 13.61 14.37
CA LYS A 489 32.64 14.41 15.34
C LYS A 489 31.36 15.04 14.77
N LYS A 490 31.37 15.38 13.48
CA LYS A 490 30.21 15.98 12.79
C LYS A 490 29.19 14.92 12.38
N LEU A 491 29.64 13.74 11.95
CA LEU A 491 28.82 12.52 11.80
C LEU A 491 28.10 12.18 13.12
N ASP A 492 28.81 12.18 14.26
CA ASP A 492 28.23 11.99 15.59
C ASP A 492 27.21 13.07 16.01
N SER A 493 27.16 14.22 15.35
CA SER A 493 26.15 15.28 15.57
C SER A 493 24.93 15.05 14.70
N LEU A 494 25.15 14.83 13.39
CA LEU A 494 24.10 14.60 12.41
C LEU A 494 23.34 13.30 12.70
N LEU A 495 24.02 12.25 13.20
CA LEU A 495 23.42 11.02 13.72
C LEU A 495 22.67 11.18 15.06
N LYS A 496 22.62 12.39 15.64
CA LYS A 496 21.73 12.74 16.76
C LYS A 496 20.56 13.60 16.30
N GLU A 497 20.77 14.46 15.30
CA GLU A 497 19.75 15.34 14.72
C GLU A 497 18.77 14.56 13.82
N SER A 498 19.25 13.60 13.02
CA SER A 498 18.38 12.74 12.19
C SER A 498 17.35 11.95 13.02
N LYS A 499 17.66 11.66 14.29
CA LYS A 499 16.77 10.95 15.24
C LYS A 499 15.63 11.81 15.81
N ILE A 500 15.49 13.05 15.35
CA ILE A 500 14.53 14.03 15.89
C ILE A 500 13.42 14.36 14.86
N GLY A 501 13.64 14.10 13.57
CA GLY A 501 12.71 14.45 12.48
C GLY A 501 11.48 13.53 12.39
N ASP A 502 11.69 12.28 12.00
CA ASP A 502 10.60 11.41 11.56
C ASP A 502 9.92 10.69 12.75
N LYS A 503 8.71 11.14 13.09
CA LYS A 503 7.84 10.51 14.11
C LYS A 503 6.79 9.56 13.53
N GLU A 504 6.67 9.45 12.21
CA GLU A 504 5.65 8.64 11.54
C GLU A 504 6.06 7.17 11.37
N ASP A 505 7.36 6.89 11.19
CA ASP A 505 7.85 5.52 10.94
C ASP A 505 8.11 4.76 12.25
N SER A 506 7.07 4.10 12.77
CA SER A 506 7.18 3.10 13.84
C SER A 506 8.10 1.94 13.46
N ASP A 507 8.18 1.63 12.16
CA ASP A 507 8.78 0.43 11.59
C ASP A 507 10.32 0.54 11.44
N SER A 508 10.92 1.49 12.17
CA SER A 508 12.35 1.82 12.18
C SER A 508 13.22 0.79 12.95
N PHE A 509 13.05 -0.50 12.62
CA PHE A 509 13.90 -1.60 13.10
C PHE A 509 15.10 -1.82 12.17
N SER A 510 14.86 -1.93 10.86
CA SER A 510 15.89 -2.18 9.84
C SER A 510 16.93 -1.05 9.78
N ILE A 511 16.51 0.21 9.88
CA ILE A 511 17.42 1.38 9.99
C ILE A 511 18.32 1.26 11.23
N ARG A 512 17.77 0.76 12.35
CA ARG A 512 18.49 0.54 13.62
C ARG A 512 19.51 -0.60 13.51
N ALA A 513 19.26 -1.59 12.65
CA ALA A 513 20.22 -2.62 12.28
C ALA A 513 21.30 -2.07 11.31
N LEU A 514 20.92 -1.29 10.30
CA LEU A 514 21.84 -0.69 9.32
C LEU A 514 22.84 0.28 10.00
N LEU A 515 22.37 1.07 10.97
CA LEU A 515 23.21 1.93 11.81
C LEU A 515 24.15 1.15 12.75
N ARG A 516 23.79 -0.09 13.13
CA ARG A 516 24.73 -1.00 13.83
C ARG A 516 25.75 -1.58 12.84
N ALA A 517 25.33 -1.92 11.63
CA ALA A 517 26.20 -2.50 10.61
C ALA A 517 27.28 -1.52 10.15
N THR A 518 26.94 -0.25 9.87
CA THR A 518 27.93 0.80 9.56
C THR A 518 28.89 1.04 10.73
N HIS A 519 28.39 1.11 11.97
CA HIS A 519 29.24 1.26 13.16
C HIS A 519 30.22 0.08 13.36
N GLN A 520 29.82 -1.16 13.03
CA GLN A 520 30.72 -2.32 13.05
C GLN A 520 31.69 -2.34 11.84
N GLY A 521 31.22 -1.92 10.66
CA GLY A 521 32.04 -1.78 9.45
C GLY A 521 33.20 -0.79 9.64
N LEU A 522 32.94 0.37 10.26
CA LEU A 522 33.99 1.31 10.67
C LEU A 522 35.07 0.63 11.52
N GLN A 523 34.70 -0.17 12.52
CA GLN A 523 35.69 -0.85 13.37
C GLN A 523 36.53 -1.89 12.64
N LYS A 524 35.98 -2.59 11.63
CA LYS A 524 36.75 -3.54 10.82
C LYS A 524 37.73 -2.82 9.90
N ASN A 525 37.26 -1.87 9.09
CA ASN A 525 38.10 -1.19 8.10
C ASN A 525 39.25 -0.41 8.76
N LEU A 526 39.01 0.20 9.93
CA LEU A 526 40.06 0.90 10.69
C LEU A 526 41.18 -0.02 11.20
N ARG A 527 40.89 -1.28 11.53
CA ARG A 527 41.94 -2.24 11.91
C ARG A 527 42.81 -2.64 10.72
N GLN A 528 42.25 -2.63 9.51
CA GLN A 528 42.94 -3.07 8.30
C GLN A 528 43.94 -2.02 7.80
N VAL A 529 43.59 -0.73 7.89
CA VAL A 529 44.52 0.39 7.61
C VAL A 529 45.71 0.39 8.58
N TYR A 530 45.49 0.10 9.87
CA TYR A 530 46.54 0.08 10.91
C TYR A 530 47.59 -1.05 10.77
N ILE A 531 47.37 -2.02 9.87
CA ILE A 531 48.28 -3.17 9.67
C ILE A 531 49.18 -2.98 8.43
N ALA A 532 48.78 -2.18 7.45
CA ALA A 532 49.51 -1.98 6.20
C ALA A 532 50.83 -1.19 6.38
N ASP A 533 50.83 -0.14 7.22
CA ASP A 533 51.93 0.83 7.33
C ASP A 533 53.01 0.43 8.35
N ARG A 534 53.53 -0.81 8.27
CA ARG A 534 54.57 -1.30 9.20
C ARG A 534 55.84 -1.86 8.57
N HIS A 535 55.96 -1.84 7.24
CA HIS A 535 57.12 -2.39 6.51
C HIS A 535 57.71 -1.45 5.45
N SER A 536 58.19 -0.27 5.87
CA SER A 536 59.32 0.41 5.22
C SER A 536 59.99 1.43 6.15
N LYS A 537 61.22 1.15 6.59
CA LYS A 537 62.10 2.12 7.29
C LYS A 537 63.54 1.96 6.81
N SER A 538 63.91 2.69 5.76
CA SER A 538 65.30 2.99 5.45
C SER A 538 65.70 4.32 6.08
N ARG A 539 66.89 4.37 6.69
CA ARG A 539 67.48 5.62 7.21
C ARG A 539 67.90 6.52 6.04
N LEU A 540 67.69 7.82 6.19
CA LEU A 540 68.71 8.84 5.90
C LEU A 540 68.60 9.94 6.97
N THR A 541 69.65 10.76 7.10
CA THR A 541 69.90 11.58 8.30
C THR A 541 70.44 12.97 7.96
N CYS A 542 70.05 13.97 8.76
CA CYS A 542 70.54 15.36 8.71
C CYS A 542 70.08 16.13 7.45
N GLN A 543 70.10 17.46 7.39
CA GLN A 543 70.58 18.47 8.36
C GLN A 543 69.76 19.77 8.26
N SER A 544 69.85 20.63 9.27
CA SER A 544 69.20 21.96 9.29
C SER A 544 70.00 23.03 8.55
N VAL A 545 69.29 23.97 7.90
CA VAL A 545 69.77 25.34 7.66
C VAL A 545 68.59 26.29 7.60
N ASP A 546 68.72 27.41 8.30
CA ASP A 546 67.69 28.44 8.45
C ASP A 546 67.67 29.41 7.26
N LYS A 547 66.48 29.96 6.98
CA LYS A 547 66.35 31.33 6.46
C LYS A 547 65.12 31.99 7.06
N GLU A 548 65.38 33.07 7.78
CA GLU A 548 64.38 34.05 8.20
C GLU A 548 64.13 35.03 7.03
N ASP A 549 62.93 35.59 6.94
CA ASP A 549 62.64 36.84 6.25
C ASP A 549 61.45 37.52 6.97
N GLU A 550 61.47 38.85 7.07
CA GLU A 550 60.75 39.56 8.15
C GLU A 550 59.29 39.96 7.85
N CYS A 551 58.43 39.68 8.83
CA CYS A 551 57.50 40.62 9.49
C CYS A 551 56.98 41.85 8.70
N GLN A 552 55.65 41.95 8.54
CA GLN A 552 54.85 43.03 9.16
C GLN A 552 53.33 42.93 8.90
N GLU A 553 52.54 42.78 9.97
CA GLU A 553 51.22 43.45 10.07
C GLU A 553 51.12 44.14 11.44
N ARG A 554 50.69 45.41 11.44
CA ARG A 554 50.54 46.21 12.66
C ARG A 554 49.16 46.02 13.28
N SER A 555 49.12 45.89 14.60
CA SER A 555 47.87 45.97 15.34
C SER A 555 47.30 47.39 15.35
N GLY A 556 46.06 47.54 14.89
CA GLY A 556 45.25 48.76 15.02
C GLY A 556 43.97 48.44 15.76
N ARG A 557 43.91 48.78 17.06
CA ARG A 557 42.65 48.76 17.82
C ARG A 557 41.97 50.11 17.64
N ASP A 558 40.70 50.10 17.28
CA ASP A 558 39.79 51.20 17.55
C ASP A 558 38.45 50.67 18.05
N THR A 559 37.83 51.37 19.00
CA THR A 559 36.69 50.86 19.77
C THR A 559 35.50 51.82 19.73
N GLY A 560 34.42 51.42 19.08
CA GLY A 560 33.13 52.10 19.15
C GLY A 560 32.09 51.57 18.15
N GLY A 561 30.81 51.54 18.53
CA GLY A 561 29.70 51.37 17.59
C GLY A 561 29.22 49.95 17.29
N GLN A 562 28.98 49.12 18.31
CA GLN A 562 28.01 48.02 18.16
C GLN A 562 26.58 48.58 18.05
N PHE A 563 25.64 47.76 17.57
CA PHE A 563 24.23 48.07 17.26
C PHE A 563 23.95 48.88 15.96
N ASN A 564 24.23 48.29 14.78
CA ASN A 564 23.28 48.17 13.63
C ASN A 564 23.97 47.77 12.29
N ARG A 565 24.42 46.50 12.14
CA ARG A 565 24.84 45.96 10.81
C ARG A 565 24.39 44.53 10.48
N TYR A 566 23.76 43.78 11.38
CA TYR A 566 23.41 42.36 11.17
C TYR A 566 22.04 42.10 10.50
N ARG A 567 21.65 42.89 9.48
CA ARG A 567 20.37 42.68 8.74
C ARG A 567 20.37 42.95 7.24
N TYR A 568 21.51 43.26 6.60
CA TYR A 568 21.61 43.36 5.15
C TYR A 568 22.89 42.69 4.63
N GLY A 569 22.74 41.84 3.61
CA GLY A 569 23.86 41.39 2.78
C GLY A 569 24.73 40.24 3.32
N ARG A 570 24.17 39.04 3.51
CA ARG A 570 24.95 37.83 3.16
C ARG A 570 25.08 37.91 1.63
N LYS A 571 26.29 38.08 1.09
CA LYS A 571 26.46 38.04 -0.38
C LYS A 571 26.03 36.65 -0.84
N ARG A 572 25.09 36.56 -1.80
CA ARG A 572 24.85 35.31 -2.53
C ARG A 572 26.18 34.84 -3.09
N LYS A 573 26.48 33.55 -2.96
CA LYS A 573 27.66 32.97 -3.58
C LYS A 573 27.46 33.04 -5.10
N THR A 574 28.54 33.23 -5.85
CA THR A 574 28.51 33.17 -7.31
C THR A 574 29.56 32.20 -7.80
N MET A 575 29.24 31.50 -8.88
CA MET A 575 30.13 30.59 -9.59
C MET A 575 30.33 31.06 -11.02
N LYS A 576 31.47 30.74 -11.63
CA LYS A 576 31.66 30.93 -13.06
C LYS A 576 30.99 29.79 -13.84
N LEU A 577 30.25 30.15 -14.88
CA LEU A 577 29.58 29.24 -15.80
C LEU A 577 30.07 29.47 -17.22
N SER A 578 30.39 28.38 -17.94
CA SER A 578 30.75 28.45 -19.36
C SER A 578 29.51 28.62 -20.24
N ARG A 579 29.65 29.42 -21.31
CA ARG A 579 28.64 29.58 -22.35
C ARG A 579 28.29 28.25 -23.00
N ASP A 580 29.28 27.36 -23.16
CA ASP A 580 29.10 26.02 -23.72
C ASP A 580 28.09 25.15 -22.94
N LEU A 581 28.20 25.13 -21.62
CA LEU A 581 27.29 24.38 -20.75
C LEU A 581 25.95 25.11 -20.62
N SER A 582 25.99 26.44 -20.47
CA SER A 582 24.79 27.29 -20.43
C SER A 582 23.91 27.16 -21.68
N ASN A 583 24.47 26.91 -22.85
CA ASN A 583 23.71 26.83 -24.10
C ASN A 583 22.94 25.50 -24.26
N LEU A 584 23.22 24.49 -23.42
CA LEU A 584 22.46 23.24 -23.38
C LEU A 584 21.19 23.33 -22.50
N VAL A 585 21.06 24.40 -21.70
CA VAL A 585 19.94 24.62 -20.78
C VAL A 585 18.87 25.47 -21.48
N VAL A 586 17.70 24.87 -21.74
CA VAL A 586 16.62 25.49 -22.53
C VAL A 586 15.31 25.62 -21.77
N PHE A 587 14.63 24.49 -21.49
CA PHE A 587 13.32 24.45 -20.81
C PHE A 587 13.42 24.16 -19.30
N THR A 588 14.63 24.06 -18.77
CA THR A 588 14.92 23.55 -17.41
C THR A 588 16.01 24.36 -16.70
N ASN A 589 15.89 25.69 -16.71
CA ASN A 589 16.85 26.61 -16.10
C ASN A 589 16.75 26.62 -14.56
N SER A 590 17.79 26.21 -13.84
CA SER A 590 17.88 26.34 -12.39
C SER A 590 17.95 27.82 -11.99
N VAL A 591 17.03 28.28 -11.13
CA VAL A 591 16.99 29.67 -10.65
C VAL A 591 17.05 29.73 -9.12
N ALA A 592 17.93 30.59 -8.61
CA ALA A 592 18.21 30.75 -7.17
C ALA A 592 17.18 31.59 -6.39
N SER A 593 16.31 32.37 -7.06
CA SER A 593 15.41 33.30 -6.39
C SER A 593 14.14 32.62 -5.83
N GLN A 594 14.30 31.90 -4.72
CA GLN A 594 13.22 31.19 -4.02
C GLN A 594 12.21 32.12 -3.31
N GLU A 595 12.46 33.43 -3.25
CA GLU A 595 11.62 34.39 -2.52
C GLU A 595 10.35 34.82 -3.29
N CYS A 596 10.42 34.85 -4.63
CA CYS A 596 9.36 35.35 -5.52
C CYS A 596 8.82 34.26 -6.47
N LEU A 597 7.88 33.45 -5.98
CA LEU A 597 7.14 32.41 -6.75
C LEU A 597 6.31 32.93 -7.95
N ASN A 598 6.34 34.23 -8.25
CA ASN A 598 5.51 34.90 -9.26
C ASN A 598 6.32 35.57 -10.39
N GLU A 599 7.66 35.53 -10.35
CA GLU A 599 8.53 36.33 -11.23
C GLU A 599 9.35 35.50 -12.25
N GLY A 600 9.09 34.19 -12.33
CA GLY A 600 9.78 33.26 -13.25
C GLY A 600 9.12 33.10 -14.63
N THR A 601 9.89 32.60 -15.59
CA THR A 601 9.40 32.11 -16.88
C THR A 601 9.01 30.62 -16.78
N PRO A 602 8.19 30.08 -17.70
CA PRO A 602 7.79 28.66 -17.66
C PRO A 602 8.96 27.66 -17.66
N GLY A 603 10.09 28.04 -18.28
CA GLY A 603 11.31 27.24 -18.34
C GLY A 603 12.22 27.34 -17.10
N ASP A 604 11.88 28.16 -16.11
CA ASP A 604 12.64 28.28 -14.87
C ASP A 604 12.16 27.26 -13.83
N VAL A 605 13.12 26.54 -13.25
CA VAL A 605 12.95 25.45 -12.29
C VAL A 605 13.50 25.88 -10.94
N LEU A 606 12.65 25.88 -9.91
CA LEU A 606 13.08 26.12 -8.53
C LEU A 606 13.34 24.79 -7.82
N SER A 607 14.56 24.64 -7.29
CA SER A 607 14.94 23.47 -6.48
C SER A 607 14.90 23.85 -4.99
N PHE A 608 14.30 22.99 -4.16
CA PHE A 608 14.11 23.22 -2.72
C PHE A 608 14.49 21.98 -1.92
N SER A 609 15.27 22.17 -0.85
CA SER A 609 15.44 21.16 0.20
C SER A 609 14.11 20.90 0.92
N GLU A 610 13.90 19.67 1.42
CA GLU A 610 12.65 19.24 2.07
C GLU A 610 12.15 20.24 3.14
N THR A 611 13.05 20.82 3.95
CA THR A 611 12.70 21.76 5.02
C THR A 611 12.19 23.11 4.48
N ARG A 612 12.73 23.60 3.36
CA ARG A 612 12.22 24.80 2.67
C ARG A 612 10.90 24.52 1.98
N ALA A 613 10.81 23.40 1.28
CA ALA A 613 9.58 22.96 0.62
C ALA A 613 8.43 22.82 1.65
N GLN A 614 8.70 22.22 2.81
CA GLN A 614 7.73 22.10 3.90
C GLN A 614 7.28 23.45 4.47
N SER A 615 8.19 24.42 4.60
CA SER A 615 7.84 25.80 4.97
C SER A 615 6.92 26.46 3.93
N LEU A 616 7.17 26.26 2.63
CA LEU A 616 6.29 26.76 1.56
C LEU A 616 4.91 26.09 1.58
N VAL A 617 4.84 24.77 1.77
CA VAL A 617 3.56 24.03 1.88
C VAL A 617 2.74 24.52 3.07
N ASN A 618 3.39 24.76 4.23
CA ASN A 618 2.72 25.15 5.47
C ASN A 618 2.35 26.64 5.57
N HIS A 619 2.99 27.53 4.79
CA HIS A 619 2.83 28.99 4.93
C HIS A 619 2.50 29.74 3.64
N LYS A 620 2.61 29.11 2.47
CA LYS A 620 2.38 29.71 1.14
C LYS A 620 1.68 28.75 0.17
N THR A 621 0.84 27.82 0.66
CA THR A 621 0.26 26.70 -0.10
C THR A 621 -0.33 27.09 -1.46
N GLU A 622 -1.21 28.10 -1.48
CA GLU A 622 -1.88 28.59 -2.69
C GLU A 622 -0.90 29.17 -3.72
N GLN A 623 0.12 29.90 -3.26
CA GLN A 623 1.16 30.47 -4.12
C GLN A 623 2.03 29.37 -4.72
N PHE A 624 2.38 28.36 -3.92
CA PHE A 624 3.22 27.25 -4.37
C PHE A 624 2.48 26.34 -5.37
N LEU A 625 1.18 26.10 -5.14
CA LEU A 625 0.33 25.40 -6.10
C LEU A 625 0.16 26.19 -7.40
N THR A 626 -0.05 27.51 -7.32
CA THR A 626 -0.14 28.40 -8.51
C THR A 626 1.16 28.41 -9.31
N PHE A 627 2.32 28.38 -8.65
CA PHE A 627 3.63 28.19 -9.29
C PHE A 627 3.70 26.83 -10.01
N ASN A 628 3.31 25.74 -9.34
CA ASN A 628 3.31 24.38 -9.89
C ASN A 628 2.29 24.15 -11.04
N GLN A 629 1.38 25.10 -11.32
CA GLN A 629 0.54 25.09 -12.54
C GLN A 629 1.28 25.61 -13.78
N ARG A 630 2.44 26.27 -13.63
CA ARG A 630 3.11 27.04 -14.70
C ARG A 630 4.60 26.70 -14.88
N GLN A 631 5.25 26.31 -13.79
CA GLN A 631 6.68 26.05 -13.68
C GLN A 631 6.93 24.70 -13.01
N LEU A 632 8.17 24.23 -13.05
CA LEU A 632 8.60 23.01 -12.36
C LEU A 632 9.22 23.34 -11.01
N SER A 633 8.81 22.62 -9.96
CA SER A 633 9.54 22.53 -8.71
C SER A 633 10.28 21.19 -8.61
N ARG A 634 11.51 21.24 -8.08
CA ARG A 634 12.24 20.06 -7.60
C ARG A 634 12.32 20.08 -6.08
N ILE A 635 11.95 18.97 -5.44
CA ILE A 635 12.15 18.76 -4.01
C ILE A 635 13.26 17.71 -3.84
N TYR A 636 14.19 17.92 -2.91
CA TYR A 636 15.25 16.96 -2.60
C TYR A 636 15.44 16.73 -1.09
N PRO A 637 15.96 15.55 -0.67
CA PRO A 637 16.17 15.22 0.74
C PRO A 637 17.14 16.19 1.43
N SER A 638 17.04 16.37 2.75
CA SER A 638 18.03 17.18 3.46
C SER A 638 19.35 16.42 3.63
N ALA A 639 20.47 17.14 3.66
CA ALA A 639 21.79 16.63 4.02
C ALA A 639 21.87 15.98 5.43
N TYR A 640 20.86 16.20 6.30
CA TYR A 640 20.71 15.45 7.55
C TYR A 640 20.38 13.96 7.35
N ARG A 641 19.82 13.56 6.19
CA ARG A 641 19.48 12.17 5.82
C ARG A 641 20.71 11.39 5.32
N ILE A 642 21.74 11.33 6.16
CA ILE A 642 23.00 10.63 5.90
C ILE A 642 22.80 9.17 5.51
N ASP A 643 21.82 8.50 6.12
CA ASP A 643 21.43 7.12 5.85
C ASP A 643 20.71 6.91 4.51
N SER A 644 20.59 7.98 3.70
CA SER A 644 19.81 8.01 2.46
C SER A 644 18.32 7.71 2.67
N SER A 645 17.79 7.94 3.88
CA SER A 645 16.35 7.92 4.14
C SER A 645 15.58 8.85 3.20
N ASN A 646 14.29 8.59 3.03
CA ASN A 646 13.39 9.33 2.15
C ASN A 646 12.28 10.00 2.95
N PHE A 647 11.93 11.23 2.60
CA PHE A 647 10.73 11.90 3.12
C PHE A 647 9.45 11.35 2.47
N ASN A 648 8.29 11.65 3.06
CA ASN A 648 6.98 11.33 2.49
C ASN A 648 6.71 12.17 1.21
N PRO A 649 6.68 11.58 0.00
CA PRO A 649 6.55 12.33 -1.25
C PRO A 649 5.12 12.86 -1.48
N GLN A 650 4.09 12.20 -0.93
CA GLN A 650 2.68 12.58 -1.09
C GLN A 650 2.44 14.02 -0.59
N PHE A 651 3.11 14.42 0.49
CA PHE A 651 3.02 15.77 1.05
C PHE A 651 3.36 16.88 0.02
N TYR A 652 4.28 16.61 -0.90
CA TYR A 652 4.67 17.53 -1.98
C TYR A 652 3.84 17.34 -3.26
N TRP A 653 3.46 16.10 -3.58
CA TRP A 653 2.51 15.85 -4.67
C TRP A 653 1.16 16.53 -4.41
N ASN A 654 0.71 16.63 -3.15
CA ASN A 654 -0.53 17.31 -2.74
C ASN A 654 -0.56 18.82 -3.07
N VAL A 655 0.59 19.48 -3.28
CA VAL A 655 0.66 20.86 -3.81
C VAL A 655 1.10 20.93 -5.28
N GLY A 656 1.14 19.79 -5.97
CA GLY A 656 1.40 19.69 -7.40
C GLY A 656 2.88 19.71 -7.82
N CYS A 657 3.82 19.53 -6.88
CA CYS A 657 5.26 19.49 -7.18
C CYS A 657 5.59 18.32 -8.12
N GLN A 658 6.36 18.58 -9.18
CA GLN A 658 6.59 17.61 -10.25
C GLN A 658 7.80 16.72 -10.00
N LEU A 659 8.96 17.33 -9.71
CA LEU A 659 10.26 16.66 -9.59
C LEU A 659 10.57 16.33 -8.12
N VAL A 660 9.74 15.50 -7.50
CA VAL A 660 9.90 15.09 -6.10
C VAL A 660 10.96 13.98 -6.02
N ALA A 661 12.22 14.36 -5.78
CA ALA A 661 13.37 13.49 -5.94
C ALA A 661 13.65 12.65 -4.68
N LEU A 662 13.83 11.34 -4.87
CA LEU A 662 14.07 10.36 -3.80
C LEU A 662 15.40 9.62 -3.99
N ASN A 663 15.99 9.16 -2.88
CA ASN A 663 17.11 8.22 -2.86
C ASN A 663 16.59 6.84 -3.32
N TYR A 664 16.86 6.45 -4.57
CA TYR A 664 16.33 5.21 -5.16
C TYR A 664 16.93 3.94 -4.54
N GLN A 665 18.17 4.01 -4.05
CA GLN A 665 18.87 2.92 -3.37
C GLN A 665 18.27 2.53 -2.01
N THR A 666 17.28 3.29 -1.50
CA THR A 666 16.68 3.10 -0.18
C THR A 666 15.26 2.57 -0.31
N GLU A 667 15.11 1.26 -0.15
CA GLU A 667 13.81 0.59 -0.04
C GLU A 667 13.01 1.04 1.19
N GLY A 668 11.70 0.83 1.15
CA GLY A 668 10.77 1.12 2.24
C GLY A 668 9.53 1.89 1.80
N ARG A 669 8.70 2.31 2.76
CA ARG A 669 7.38 2.92 2.55
C ARG A 669 7.39 4.00 1.46
N MET A 670 8.30 4.97 1.53
CA MET A 670 8.32 6.10 0.60
C MET A 670 8.66 5.71 -0.85
N MET A 671 9.51 4.69 -1.05
CA MET A 671 9.82 4.17 -2.38
C MET A 671 8.69 3.29 -2.93
N GLN A 672 7.98 2.57 -2.06
CA GLN A 672 6.77 1.83 -2.42
C GLN A 672 5.64 2.79 -2.85
N LEU A 673 5.50 3.96 -2.21
CA LEU A 673 4.58 5.01 -2.68
C LEU A 673 4.98 5.55 -4.06
N ASN A 674 6.29 5.74 -4.30
CA ASN A 674 6.82 6.18 -5.59
C ASN A 674 6.51 5.17 -6.70
N ARG A 675 6.75 3.86 -6.49
CA ARG A 675 6.35 2.80 -7.42
C ARG A 675 4.84 2.82 -7.66
N ALA A 676 4.03 2.83 -6.61
CA ALA A 676 2.57 2.84 -6.71
C ALA A 676 2.02 4.04 -7.49
N LYS A 677 2.61 5.23 -7.32
CA LYS A 677 2.22 6.43 -8.06
C LYS A 677 2.60 6.34 -9.53
N PHE A 678 3.80 5.84 -9.87
CA PHE A 678 4.30 5.84 -11.26
C PHE A 678 3.97 4.59 -12.09
N MET A 679 3.46 3.51 -11.48
CA MET A 679 2.92 2.36 -12.22
C MET A 679 1.63 2.68 -13.01
N VAL A 680 0.88 3.74 -12.67
CA VAL A 680 -0.48 3.99 -13.21
C VAL A 680 -0.57 4.33 -14.71
N ASN A 681 0.57 4.57 -15.36
CA ASN A 681 0.65 5.03 -16.75
C ASN A 681 1.78 4.31 -17.49
N GLY A 682 1.74 2.97 -17.48
CA GLY A 682 2.67 2.10 -18.19
C GLY A 682 4.13 2.20 -17.79
N GLY A 683 4.41 2.54 -16.52
CA GLY A 683 5.78 2.77 -16.05
C GLY A 683 6.52 3.92 -16.75
N SER A 684 5.80 4.79 -17.47
CA SER A 684 6.35 5.91 -18.24
C SER A 684 7.15 6.92 -17.41
N GLY A 685 6.97 6.93 -16.09
CA GLY A 685 7.55 7.92 -15.18
C GLY A 685 6.87 9.29 -15.24
N TYR A 686 5.77 9.41 -15.97
CA TYR A 686 4.96 10.62 -16.12
C TYR A 686 3.51 10.29 -15.76
N VAL A 687 2.94 11.04 -14.81
CA VAL A 687 1.55 10.85 -14.35
C VAL A 687 0.84 12.19 -14.35
N LEU A 688 -0.23 12.29 -15.12
CA LEU A 688 -0.99 13.53 -15.27
C LEU A 688 -1.62 13.94 -13.92
N LYS A 689 -1.44 15.20 -13.53
CA LYS A 689 -2.03 15.74 -12.30
C LYS A 689 -3.56 15.91 -12.48
N PRO A 690 -4.35 15.76 -11.40
CA PRO A 690 -5.79 16.02 -11.44
C PRO A 690 -6.10 17.44 -11.95
N PRO A 691 -7.18 17.67 -12.72
CA PRO A 691 -7.45 18.97 -13.34
C PRO A 691 -7.37 20.21 -12.40
N PRO A 692 -7.86 20.17 -11.15
CA PRO A 692 -7.73 21.29 -10.19
C PRO A 692 -6.28 21.67 -9.83
N MET A 693 -5.34 20.74 -10.03
CA MET A 693 -3.90 20.91 -9.77
C MET A 693 -3.11 21.36 -11.02
N CYS A 694 -3.79 21.41 -12.17
CA CYS A 694 -3.30 21.94 -13.45
C CYS A 694 -3.83 23.36 -13.70
N LYS A 695 -5.10 23.64 -13.38
CA LYS A 695 -5.72 24.97 -13.51
C LYS A 695 -6.77 25.21 -12.41
N GLY A 696 -6.78 26.42 -11.84
CA GLY A 696 -7.79 26.88 -10.89
C GLY A 696 -7.29 27.00 -9.45
N SER A 697 -8.20 27.29 -8.52
CA SER A 697 -7.91 27.40 -7.08
C SER A 697 -8.31 26.12 -6.34
N PHE A 698 -7.38 25.53 -5.59
CA PHE A 698 -7.58 24.30 -4.83
C PHE A 698 -6.79 24.37 -3.51
N ASN A 699 -7.37 23.85 -2.41
CA ASN A 699 -6.71 23.78 -1.11
C ASN A 699 -6.63 22.30 -0.65
N PRO A 700 -5.43 21.66 -0.65
CA PRO A 700 -5.28 20.28 -0.21
C PRO A 700 -5.57 20.06 1.28
N PHE A 701 -5.58 21.12 2.10
CA PHE A 701 -5.83 21.06 3.54
C PHE A 701 -7.28 21.41 3.94
N SER A 702 -8.21 21.38 2.98
CA SER A 702 -9.65 21.56 3.26
C SER A 702 -10.31 20.25 3.71
N GLU A 703 -11.24 20.31 4.66
CA GLU A 703 -12.16 19.21 5.00
C GLU A 703 -13.12 18.88 3.83
N ASP A 704 -13.26 19.79 2.87
CA ASP A 704 -13.94 19.55 1.61
C ASP A 704 -13.17 20.25 0.48
N PRO A 705 -12.21 19.57 -0.18
CA PRO A 705 -11.30 20.19 -1.14
C PRO A 705 -11.92 20.36 -2.54
N LEU A 706 -13.00 19.62 -2.84
CA LEU A 706 -13.78 19.72 -4.07
C LEU A 706 -15.31 19.68 -3.79
N PRO A 707 -15.92 20.70 -3.17
CA PRO A 707 -17.32 20.66 -2.72
C PRO A 707 -18.39 20.50 -3.82
N ALA A 708 -17.99 20.64 -5.09
CA ALA A 708 -18.86 20.48 -6.26
C ALA A 708 -18.71 19.11 -6.95
N CYS A 709 -17.79 18.25 -6.50
CA CYS A 709 -17.53 16.93 -7.07
C CYS A 709 -18.17 15.82 -6.22
N PRO A 710 -18.57 14.68 -6.82
CA PRO A 710 -18.92 13.48 -6.05
C PRO A 710 -17.68 12.94 -5.33
N LYS A 711 -17.86 12.42 -4.12
CA LYS A 711 -16.83 11.70 -3.37
C LYS A 711 -16.91 10.23 -3.73
N LYS A 712 -15.81 9.48 -3.71
CA LYS A 712 -15.87 8.01 -3.88
C LYS A 712 -15.94 7.33 -2.51
N GLN A 713 -16.86 6.40 -2.33
CA GLN A 713 -16.77 5.42 -1.25
C GLN A 713 -16.10 4.17 -1.79
N LEU A 714 -15.00 3.77 -1.16
CA LEU A 714 -14.30 2.51 -1.39
C LEU A 714 -14.72 1.54 -0.29
N ILE A 715 -15.28 0.40 -0.66
CA ILE A 715 -15.64 -0.67 0.27
C ILE A 715 -14.79 -1.90 -0.10
N LEU A 716 -13.99 -2.35 0.85
CA LEU A 716 -13.07 -3.50 0.70
C LEU A 716 -13.50 -4.59 1.68
N LYS A 717 -14.03 -5.70 1.15
CA LYS A 717 -14.20 -6.92 1.95
C LYS A 717 -12.90 -7.70 1.90
N VAL A 718 -12.18 -7.78 3.02
CA VAL A 718 -10.99 -8.60 3.17
C VAL A 718 -11.43 -10.02 3.53
N ILE A 719 -11.29 -10.95 2.58
CA ILE A 719 -11.90 -12.29 2.67
C ILE A 719 -10.92 -13.26 3.33
N SER A 720 -9.76 -13.49 2.70
CA SER A 720 -8.81 -14.52 3.10
C SER A 720 -7.38 -14.17 2.70
N GLY A 721 -6.40 -14.83 3.31
CA GLY A 721 -4.99 -14.77 2.94
C GLY A 721 -4.52 -16.09 2.34
N GLN A 722 -3.45 -16.06 1.58
CA GLN A 722 -2.83 -17.22 0.94
C GLN A 722 -1.31 -17.18 1.17
N GLN A 723 -0.75 -18.27 1.70
CA GLN A 723 0.69 -18.54 1.81
C GLN A 723 1.51 -17.37 2.36
N LEU A 724 1.02 -16.77 3.45
CA LEU A 724 1.72 -15.67 4.11
C LEU A 724 2.96 -16.22 4.84
N PRO A 725 4.18 -15.74 4.54
CA PRO A 725 5.41 -16.23 5.14
C PRO A 725 5.56 -15.77 6.59
N LYS A 726 6.45 -16.43 7.34
CA LYS A 726 6.90 -15.94 8.65
C LYS A 726 7.73 -14.66 8.49
N PRO A 727 7.74 -13.73 9.48
CA PRO A 727 8.50 -12.48 9.37
C PRO A 727 9.99 -12.71 9.07
N PRO A 728 10.58 -12.03 8.06
CA PRO A 728 11.93 -12.33 7.58
C PRO A 728 13.05 -11.97 8.58
N ASP A 729 12.78 -11.03 9.50
CA ASP A 729 13.69 -10.64 10.59
C ASP A 729 13.53 -11.54 11.85
N SER A 730 12.62 -12.53 11.85
CA SER A 730 12.40 -13.43 12.98
C SER A 730 13.65 -14.26 13.29
N MET A 731 14.12 -14.20 14.54
CA MET A 731 15.37 -14.85 14.97
C MET A 731 15.35 -16.39 14.90
N LEU A 732 14.19 -16.99 14.62
CA LEU A 732 14.01 -18.43 14.47
C LEU A 732 13.73 -18.86 13.01
N GLY A 733 13.47 -17.92 12.09
CA GLY A 733 13.14 -18.20 10.69
C GLY A 733 11.96 -19.18 10.53
N ASP A 734 12.09 -20.19 9.66
CA ASP A 734 11.14 -21.30 9.48
C ASP A 734 10.74 -21.99 10.81
N ARG A 735 11.65 -21.99 11.80
CA ARG A 735 11.45 -22.57 13.15
C ARG A 735 10.80 -21.61 14.13
N GLY A 736 10.47 -20.39 13.72
CA GLY A 736 9.61 -19.48 14.48
C GLY A 736 8.22 -20.06 14.67
N GLU A 737 7.43 -19.41 15.51
CA GLU A 737 6.06 -19.82 15.80
C GLU A 737 5.19 -19.68 14.52
N ILE A 738 3.94 -20.15 14.57
CA ILE A 738 3.01 -19.98 13.45
C ILE A 738 2.36 -18.60 13.61
N ILE A 739 2.25 -17.87 12.51
CA ILE A 739 1.86 -16.46 12.57
C ILE A 739 0.38 -16.27 12.93
N ASP A 740 0.09 -15.11 13.53
CA ASP A 740 -1.24 -14.63 13.95
C ASP A 740 -1.67 -13.44 13.06
N PRO A 741 -2.06 -13.63 11.77
CA PRO A 741 -2.03 -12.52 10.84
C PRO A 741 -3.29 -11.65 10.85
N PHE A 742 -3.08 -10.35 10.64
CA PHE A 742 -4.12 -9.37 10.34
C PHE A 742 -3.72 -8.46 9.17
N VAL A 743 -4.73 -7.87 8.52
CA VAL A 743 -4.55 -6.93 7.42
C VAL A 743 -4.87 -5.51 7.89
N GLU A 744 -3.91 -4.60 7.78
CA GLU A 744 -4.11 -3.15 7.92
C GLU A 744 -4.21 -2.54 6.51
N VAL A 745 -5.26 -1.76 6.24
CA VAL A 745 -5.44 -1.02 4.97
C VAL A 745 -5.31 0.47 5.25
N GLU A 746 -4.29 1.07 4.65
CA GLU A 746 -3.97 2.49 4.76
C GLU A 746 -4.32 3.23 3.46
N ILE A 747 -5.09 4.31 3.57
CA ILE A 747 -5.31 5.28 2.50
C ILE A 747 -4.29 6.41 2.64
N ILE A 748 -3.61 6.75 1.55
CA ILE A 748 -2.58 7.79 1.51
C ILE A 748 -2.91 8.75 0.37
N GLY A 749 -3.25 10.00 0.65
CA GLY A 749 -3.74 10.94 -0.36
C GLY A 749 -3.65 12.39 0.10
N LEU A 750 -4.74 13.13 -0.08
CA LEU A 750 -4.95 14.40 0.63
C LEU A 750 -5.11 14.11 2.13
N PRO A 751 -4.73 15.02 3.05
CA PRO A 751 -4.86 14.82 4.50
C PRO A 751 -6.28 14.48 4.99
N VAL A 752 -7.33 14.90 4.25
CA VAL A 752 -8.73 14.55 4.53
C VAL A 752 -9.11 13.11 4.13
N ASP A 753 -8.35 12.52 3.20
CA ASP A 753 -8.54 11.14 2.73
C ASP A 753 -7.65 10.14 3.48
N CYS A 754 -6.60 10.61 4.17
CA CYS A 754 -5.66 9.77 4.90
C CYS A 754 -6.32 9.11 6.13
N CYS A 755 -6.46 7.79 6.08
CA CYS A 755 -7.06 6.98 7.15
C CYS A 755 -6.51 5.55 7.14
N LYS A 756 -6.70 4.83 8.26
CA LYS A 756 -6.28 3.42 8.45
C LYS A 756 -7.42 2.66 9.10
N GLU A 757 -7.72 1.48 8.58
CA GLU A 757 -8.61 0.49 9.19
C GLU A 757 -7.90 -0.87 9.16
N GLN A 758 -8.28 -1.80 10.05
CA GLN A 758 -7.65 -3.13 10.11
C GLN A 758 -8.67 -4.23 10.40
N THR A 759 -8.36 -5.45 9.98
CA THR A 759 -9.12 -6.65 10.37
C THR A 759 -8.83 -7.06 11.82
N ARG A 760 -9.62 -8.01 12.34
CA ARG A 760 -9.18 -8.86 13.44
C ARG A 760 -7.91 -9.66 13.10
N VAL A 761 -7.28 -10.17 14.15
CA VAL A 761 -6.26 -11.23 14.10
C VAL A 761 -6.94 -12.58 13.82
N VAL A 762 -6.26 -13.45 13.08
CA VAL A 762 -6.58 -14.88 12.97
C VAL A 762 -5.46 -15.65 13.65
N ASP A 763 -5.79 -16.42 14.69
CA ASP A 763 -4.78 -17.13 15.46
C ASP A 763 -4.20 -18.33 14.66
N ASP A 764 -2.89 -18.57 14.75
CA ASP A 764 -2.20 -19.82 14.39
C ASP A 764 -2.33 -20.23 12.89
N ASN A 765 -2.45 -19.28 11.94
CA ASN A 765 -2.63 -19.61 10.51
C ASN A 765 -2.11 -18.54 9.53
N GLY A 766 -0.93 -18.75 8.95
CA GLY A 766 -0.43 -17.98 7.80
C GLY A 766 -0.79 -18.55 6.43
N PHE A 767 -1.06 -19.85 6.34
CA PHE A 767 -1.24 -20.54 5.05
C PHE A 767 -2.56 -20.19 4.35
N ASN A 768 -3.67 -20.15 5.09
CA ASN A 768 -5.00 -19.83 4.56
C ASN A 768 -5.94 -19.11 5.56
N PRO A 769 -5.51 -18.02 6.24
CA PRO A 769 -6.36 -17.29 7.18
C PRO A 769 -7.62 -16.73 6.50
N VAL A 770 -8.70 -16.59 7.29
CA VAL A 770 -10.01 -16.09 6.80
C VAL A 770 -10.54 -15.02 7.75
N TRP A 771 -10.65 -13.79 7.23
CA TRP A 771 -11.14 -12.63 7.95
C TRP A 771 -12.63 -12.36 7.66
N GLU A 772 -13.05 -12.35 6.39
CA GLU A 772 -14.43 -12.05 5.97
C GLU A 772 -14.99 -10.70 6.50
N GLU A 773 -14.11 -9.72 6.70
CA GLU A 773 -14.43 -8.41 7.29
C GLU A 773 -14.51 -7.30 6.23
N THR A 774 -15.30 -6.26 6.47
CA THR A 774 -15.56 -5.18 5.49
C THR A 774 -15.10 -3.83 6.03
N LEU A 775 -14.12 -3.25 5.34
CA LEU A 775 -13.56 -1.92 5.61
C LEU A 775 -14.17 -0.91 4.62
N SER A 776 -14.40 0.34 5.04
CA SER A 776 -15.04 1.37 4.21
C SER A 776 -14.39 2.73 4.36
N PHE A 777 -13.96 3.31 3.24
CA PHE A 777 -13.21 4.56 3.16
C PHE A 777 -13.96 5.57 2.28
N THR A 778 -13.81 6.87 2.55
CA THR A 778 -14.40 7.96 1.73
C THR A 778 -13.30 8.86 1.20
N LEU A 779 -13.28 9.09 -0.11
CA LEU A 779 -12.22 9.78 -0.84
C LEU A 779 -12.76 11.05 -1.53
N HIS A 780 -12.10 12.17 -1.29
CA HIS A 780 -12.44 13.51 -1.79
C HIS A 780 -11.68 13.87 -3.08
N MET A 781 -10.45 13.36 -3.25
CA MET A 781 -9.72 13.40 -4.52
C MET A 781 -9.10 12.02 -4.80
N PRO A 782 -9.89 11.06 -5.30
CA PRO A 782 -9.45 9.67 -5.48
C PRO A 782 -8.26 9.54 -6.43
N GLU A 783 -8.08 10.46 -7.38
CA GLU A 783 -6.93 10.51 -8.31
C GLU A 783 -5.59 10.79 -7.61
N MET A 784 -5.64 11.31 -6.37
CA MET A 784 -4.48 11.50 -5.51
C MET A 784 -4.27 10.39 -4.49
N ALA A 785 -5.23 9.48 -4.32
CA ALA A 785 -5.19 8.43 -3.33
C ALA A 785 -4.40 7.20 -3.79
N LEU A 786 -3.55 6.69 -2.90
CA LEU A 786 -2.97 5.36 -2.92
C LEU A 786 -3.63 4.52 -1.83
N VAL A 787 -3.88 3.24 -2.11
CA VAL A 787 -4.39 2.25 -1.19
C VAL A 787 -3.28 1.25 -0.92
N ARG A 788 -2.91 1.11 0.35
CA ARG A 788 -1.78 0.32 0.83
C ARG A 788 -2.30 -0.79 1.74
N PHE A 789 -2.20 -2.02 1.25
CA PHE A 789 -2.47 -3.23 2.02
C PHE A 789 -1.18 -3.62 2.75
N LEU A 790 -1.27 -3.86 4.06
CA LEU A 790 -0.20 -4.29 4.95
C LEU A 790 -0.63 -5.59 5.63
N VAL A 791 0.25 -6.59 5.66
CA VAL A 791 0.05 -7.82 6.44
C VAL A 791 1.02 -7.81 7.62
N TRP A 792 0.46 -8.01 8.81
CA TRP A 792 1.15 -7.99 10.09
C TRP A 792 0.94 -9.30 10.83
N ASP A 793 1.98 -9.74 11.54
CA ASP A 793 1.94 -10.77 12.57
C ASP A 793 1.55 -10.14 13.92
N HIS A 794 0.98 -10.90 14.87
CA HIS A 794 0.59 -10.38 16.19
C HIS A 794 1.24 -11.10 17.38
N ASP A 795 2.52 -10.81 17.62
CA ASP A 795 3.22 -11.31 18.80
C ASP A 795 2.66 -10.78 20.14
N PRO A 796 2.75 -11.57 21.22
CA PRO A 796 2.56 -11.10 22.60
C PRO A 796 3.50 -9.96 23.06
N ILE A 797 4.51 -9.62 22.25
CA ILE A 797 5.52 -8.59 22.50
C ILE A 797 5.37 -7.38 21.55
N GLY A 798 4.58 -7.48 20.47
CA GLY A 798 4.48 -6.42 19.46
C GLY A 798 3.60 -6.74 18.25
N ARG A 799 4.13 -6.42 17.06
CA ARG A 799 3.65 -6.85 15.75
C ARG A 799 4.83 -6.84 14.78
N ASP A 800 5.02 -7.93 14.05
CA ASP A 800 6.10 -8.03 13.06
C ASP A 800 5.55 -7.91 11.63
N PHE A 801 6.36 -7.33 10.72
CA PHE A 801 5.92 -7.03 9.36
C PHE A 801 6.13 -8.24 8.44
N ILE A 802 5.07 -8.68 7.76
CA ILE A 802 5.11 -9.81 6.82
C ILE A 802 5.27 -9.31 5.38
N GLY A 803 4.42 -8.39 4.93
CA GLY A 803 4.42 -7.93 3.54
C GLY A 803 3.44 -6.79 3.25
N GLN A 804 3.55 -6.20 2.07
CA GLN A 804 2.68 -5.10 1.65
C GLN A 804 2.41 -5.11 0.15
N ARG A 805 1.32 -4.44 -0.26
CA ARG A 805 1.07 -4.06 -1.65
C ARG A 805 0.45 -2.67 -1.68
N THR A 806 1.09 -1.74 -2.39
CA THR A 806 0.56 -0.38 -2.58
C THR A 806 0.11 -0.19 -4.03
N VAL A 807 -1.13 0.29 -4.23
CA VAL A 807 -1.76 0.49 -5.55
C VAL A 807 -2.45 1.85 -5.56
N ALA A 808 -2.36 2.62 -6.65
CA ALA A 808 -3.14 3.85 -6.77
C ALA A 808 -4.64 3.53 -6.90
N PHE A 809 -5.51 4.33 -6.29
CA PHE A 809 -6.96 4.11 -6.34
C PHE A 809 -7.50 4.01 -7.77
N SER A 810 -6.98 4.82 -8.69
CA SER A 810 -7.35 4.78 -10.11
C SER A 810 -6.96 3.46 -10.81
N SER A 811 -5.99 2.70 -10.28
CA SER A 811 -5.60 1.38 -10.78
C SER A 811 -6.35 0.23 -10.09
N LEU A 812 -7.30 0.47 -9.18
CA LEU A 812 -8.04 -0.61 -8.52
C LEU A 812 -9.15 -1.15 -9.43
N MET A 813 -9.11 -2.46 -9.68
CA MET A 813 -10.20 -3.18 -10.34
C MET A 813 -11.30 -3.55 -9.33
N PRO A 814 -12.59 -3.38 -9.69
CA PRO A 814 -13.72 -3.84 -8.88
C PRO A 814 -13.89 -5.38 -8.95
N GLY A 815 -14.72 -5.91 -8.05
CA GLY A 815 -15.04 -7.34 -7.99
C GLY A 815 -14.08 -8.13 -7.11
N TYR A 816 -13.99 -9.44 -7.33
CA TYR A 816 -13.20 -10.36 -6.51
C TYR A 816 -11.76 -10.43 -7.03
N ARG A 817 -10.79 -10.03 -6.21
CA ARG A 817 -9.41 -9.74 -6.63
C ARG A 817 -8.38 -10.35 -5.70
N HIS A 818 -7.27 -10.81 -6.28
CA HIS A 818 -6.06 -11.12 -5.54
C HIS A 818 -5.16 -9.88 -5.43
N VAL A 819 -4.64 -9.66 -4.22
CA VAL A 819 -3.66 -8.63 -3.87
C VAL A 819 -2.33 -9.33 -3.57
N TYR A 820 -1.50 -9.54 -4.58
CA TYR A 820 -0.18 -10.13 -4.41
C TYR A 820 0.77 -9.17 -3.69
N LEU A 821 1.54 -9.69 -2.73
CA LEU A 821 2.44 -8.89 -1.90
C LEU A 821 3.77 -8.61 -2.63
N GLU A 822 4.26 -7.38 -2.56
CA GLU A 822 5.45 -6.92 -3.29
C GLU A 822 6.72 -7.64 -2.80
N GLY A 823 7.32 -8.45 -3.68
CA GLY A 823 8.53 -9.21 -3.40
C GLY A 823 8.32 -10.62 -2.81
N LEU A 824 7.07 -11.07 -2.66
CA LEU A 824 6.74 -12.40 -2.12
C LEU A 824 5.99 -13.23 -3.17
N THR A 825 6.59 -14.34 -3.61
CA THR A 825 5.95 -15.30 -4.55
C THR A 825 4.76 -15.98 -3.88
N GLU A 826 3.66 -16.18 -4.62
CA GLU A 826 2.35 -16.71 -4.19
C GLU A 826 1.59 -15.99 -3.06
N ALA A 827 2.30 -15.34 -2.12
CA ALA A 827 1.71 -14.68 -0.96
C ALA A 827 0.73 -13.56 -1.38
N SER A 828 -0.54 -13.72 -1.03
CA SER A 828 -1.59 -12.78 -1.44
C SER A 828 -2.76 -12.68 -0.46
N ILE A 829 -3.53 -11.60 -0.61
CA ILE A 829 -4.80 -11.37 0.08
C ILE A 829 -5.91 -11.44 -0.96
N PHE A 830 -6.97 -12.21 -0.71
CA PHE A 830 -8.18 -12.21 -1.52
C PHE A 830 -9.19 -11.21 -0.95
N VAL A 831 -9.68 -10.31 -1.81
CA VAL A 831 -10.59 -9.23 -1.44
C VAL A 831 -11.76 -9.10 -2.42
N HIS A 832 -12.87 -8.50 -1.98
CA HIS A 832 -13.91 -8.00 -2.87
C HIS A 832 -13.94 -6.46 -2.84
N VAL A 833 -13.80 -5.84 -4.01
CA VAL A 833 -13.63 -4.40 -4.20
C VAL A 833 -14.91 -3.79 -4.76
N LEU A 834 -15.52 -2.88 -4.00
CA LEU A 834 -16.68 -2.09 -4.43
C LEU A 834 -16.35 -0.60 -4.37
N VAL A 835 -16.78 0.13 -5.41
CA VAL A 835 -16.62 1.59 -5.51
C VAL A 835 -17.96 2.21 -5.85
N HIS A 836 -18.35 3.25 -5.10
CA HIS A 836 -19.62 3.96 -5.25
C HIS A 836 -19.42 5.48 -5.26
N ASP A 837 -20.27 6.21 -5.97
CA ASP A 837 -20.32 7.67 -5.92
C ASP A 837 -21.23 8.16 -4.78
N VAL A 838 -20.66 8.96 -3.89
CA VAL A 838 -21.34 9.59 -2.76
C VAL A 838 -21.49 11.07 -3.04
N TYR A 839 -22.73 11.45 -3.35
CA TYR A 839 -23.14 12.85 -3.42
C TYR A 839 -23.43 13.36 -2.01
N GLY A 840 -22.85 14.49 -1.64
CA GLY A 840 -23.13 15.14 -0.36
C GLY A 840 -24.61 15.52 -0.21
N LYS A 841 -25.07 15.78 1.02
CA LYS A 841 -26.40 16.35 1.26
C LYS A 841 -26.48 17.73 0.58
N TRP A 842 -27.15 17.78 -0.58
CA TRP A 842 -27.25 18.96 -1.45
C TRP A 842 -27.59 20.23 -0.66
N SER A 843 -26.60 21.11 -0.52
CA SER A 843 -26.85 22.46 0.00
C SER A 843 -27.72 23.21 -1.00
N PRO A 844 -28.87 23.81 -0.60
CA PRO A 844 -29.74 24.55 -1.52
C PRO A 844 -29.05 25.71 -2.26
N LEU A 845 -27.87 26.13 -1.81
CA LEU A 845 -27.05 27.15 -2.47
C LEU A 845 -26.41 26.67 -3.78
N ILE A 846 -26.16 25.36 -3.93
CA ILE A 846 -25.52 24.76 -5.13
C ILE A 846 -26.52 24.65 -6.29
N LEU A 847 -27.82 24.67 -6.01
CA LEU A 847 -28.90 24.67 -7.03
C LEU A 847 -29.06 26.00 -7.77
N ASN A 848 -28.24 27.02 -7.50
CA ASN A 848 -28.20 28.24 -8.30
C ASN A 848 -27.15 28.11 -9.42
N PRO A 849 -27.56 28.07 -10.72
CA PRO A 849 -26.62 27.94 -11.84
C PRO A 849 -25.52 28.99 -11.82
N SER A 850 -25.81 30.20 -11.34
CA SER A 850 -24.86 31.30 -11.21
C SER A 850 -23.68 30.96 -10.30
N PHE A 851 -23.90 30.14 -9.26
CA PHE A 851 -22.86 29.76 -8.29
C PHE A 851 -21.94 28.70 -8.90
N THR A 852 -22.52 27.66 -9.51
CA THR A 852 -21.77 26.62 -10.25
C THR A 852 -20.96 27.22 -11.39
N ILE A 853 -21.54 28.15 -12.17
CA ILE A 853 -20.86 28.85 -13.27
C ILE A 853 -19.74 29.75 -12.73
N MET A 854 -19.95 30.54 -11.67
CA MET A 854 -18.87 31.35 -11.08
C MET A 854 -17.74 30.52 -10.47
N HIS A 855 -18.05 29.31 -9.96
CA HIS A 855 -17.04 28.38 -9.45
C HIS A 855 -16.22 27.76 -10.60
N PHE A 856 -16.87 27.28 -11.67
CA PHE A 856 -16.18 26.80 -12.89
C PHE A 856 -15.36 27.89 -13.59
N LEU A 857 -15.74 29.17 -13.46
CA LEU A 857 -14.98 30.32 -13.96
C LEU A 857 -13.96 30.89 -12.95
N GLY A 858 -13.80 30.26 -11.78
CA GLY A 858 -12.77 30.60 -10.79
C GLY A 858 -12.98 31.94 -10.05
N THR A 859 -14.18 32.53 -10.08
CA THR A 859 -14.40 33.89 -9.56
C THR A 859 -14.94 33.92 -8.13
N HIS A 860 -14.09 33.69 -7.13
CA HIS A 860 -14.43 34.00 -5.73
C HIS A 860 -14.11 35.47 -5.38
N LYS A 861 -15.14 36.32 -5.31
CA LYS A 861 -15.00 37.69 -4.79
C LYS A 861 -14.82 37.68 -3.26
N GLY A 862 -13.58 37.83 -2.80
CA GLY A 862 -13.29 38.10 -1.40
C GLY A 862 -13.79 39.48 -0.98
N ASN A 863 -14.90 39.53 -0.22
CA ASN A 863 -15.26 40.67 0.63
C ASN A 863 -16.29 40.27 1.70
N GLN A 864 -16.09 40.73 2.94
CA GLN A 864 -16.98 40.39 4.06
C GLN A 864 -18.30 41.18 3.99
N LEU A 865 -19.42 40.49 3.79
CA LEU A 865 -20.75 41.09 3.95
C LEU A 865 -21.09 41.24 5.45
N ARG A 866 -20.82 42.42 5.99
CA ARG A 866 -21.27 42.82 7.32
C ARG A 866 -22.78 43.17 7.30
N GLY A 867 -23.57 42.36 7.98
CA GLY A 867 -24.86 42.76 8.57
C GLY A 867 -26.11 42.33 7.81
N ILE A 868 -27.02 41.64 8.51
CA ILE A 868 -28.25 42.20 9.12
C ILE A 868 -29.00 41.05 9.80
N ARG A 869 -29.06 41.07 11.14
CA ARG A 869 -30.14 40.44 11.95
C ARG A 869 -29.96 40.79 13.43
N GLY A 870 -30.53 41.93 13.83
CA GLY A 870 -30.74 42.28 15.22
C GLY A 870 -32.22 42.57 15.44
N PHE A 871 -32.99 41.57 15.86
CA PHE A 871 -34.35 41.72 16.38
C PHE A 871 -34.73 40.49 17.21
N PHE A 872 -34.53 40.56 18.53
CA PHE A 872 -35.50 40.11 19.55
C PHE A 872 -35.12 40.72 20.92
N ASN A 873 -36.10 40.77 21.83
CA ASN A 873 -36.13 41.57 23.07
C ASN A 873 -34.98 41.34 24.07
N ARG A 874 -34.47 42.39 24.76
CA ARG A 874 -34.79 42.82 26.16
C ARG A 874 -34.81 41.67 27.19
N SER A 875 -34.26 41.77 28.41
CA SER A 875 -33.47 42.81 29.12
C SER A 875 -32.83 42.11 30.37
N SER A 876 -32.04 42.69 31.30
CA SER A 876 -32.02 44.03 31.91
C SER A 876 -30.80 44.20 32.87
N LYS A 877 -30.27 45.43 33.04
CA LYS A 877 -29.50 45.94 34.24
C LYS A 877 -28.16 45.22 34.58
N SER A 878 -27.16 45.76 35.31
CA SER A 878 -26.68 47.11 35.73
C SER A 878 -25.43 46.89 36.63
N SER A 879 -24.40 47.74 36.81
CA SER A 879 -23.89 49.02 36.22
C SER A 879 -22.60 49.42 37.00
N VAL A 880 -21.88 50.48 36.59
CA VAL A 880 -20.66 51.07 37.27
C VAL A 880 -19.41 50.18 37.05
N ASP A 881 -18.31 50.60 36.40
CA ASP A 881 -17.32 51.69 36.65
C ASP A 881 -16.47 51.46 37.93
N THR A 882 -15.20 51.84 38.07
CA THR A 882 -14.33 52.80 37.34
C THR A 882 -12.83 52.41 37.47
N ASN A 883 -11.93 53.01 36.66
CA ASN A 883 -10.52 53.44 36.91
C ASN A 883 -9.63 52.75 38.01
N THR A 884 -8.31 52.56 37.86
CA THR A 884 -7.30 53.37 37.12
C THR A 884 -6.01 52.59 36.78
N SER A 885 -5.19 53.19 35.91
CA SER A 885 -3.88 52.76 35.39
C SER A 885 -2.85 52.11 36.34
N GLY A 886 -2.09 51.12 35.83
CA GLY A 886 -0.83 50.63 36.42
C GLY A 886 0.14 50.06 35.37
N LEU A 887 1.42 50.45 35.42
CA LEU A 887 2.47 50.06 34.46
C LEU A 887 3.05 48.66 34.72
N ARG A 888 3.45 47.92 33.68
CA ARG A 888 4.36 46.76 33.77
C ARG A 888 5.35 46.68 32.60
N LYS A 889 6.63 46.43 32.91
CA LYS A 889 7.66 45.95 31.97
C LYS A 889 8.44 44.79 32.60
N ARG A 890 8.44 43.64 31.90
CA ARG A 890 9.41 42.51 31.87
C ARG A 890 10.08 41.99 33.17
N SER A 891 9.82 40.73 33.48
CA SER A 891 10.71 39.71 34.09
C SER A 891 10.10 38.34 33.70
N ILE A 892 10.74 37.43 32.95
CA ILE A 892 11.79 36.43 33.29
C ILE A 892 11.27 35.24 34.15
N SER A 893 11.72 34.03 33.80
CA SER A 893 11.62 32.70 34.45
C SER A 893 10.23 32.07 34.69
N ASP A 894 9.88 31.18 33.75
CA ASP A 894 9.67 29.72 33.90
C ASP A 894 8.90 29.04 35.06
N HIS A 895 8.31 27.91 34.64
CA HIS A 895 7.94 26.72 35.43
C HIS A 895 6.90 26.85 36.56
N LEU A 896 5.64 26.49 36.24
CA LEU A 896 4.89 25.60 37.13
C LEU A 896 3.79 24.75 36.44
N LEU A 897 4.17 23.55 35.99
CA LEU A 897 3.40 22.32 36.16
C LEU A 897 4.37 21.14 36.02
N ARG A 898 4.61 20.40 37.11
CA ARG A 898 5.69 19.41 37.20
C ARG A 898 5.15 18.03 37.54
N ARG A 899 5.54 17.06 36.69
CA ARG A 899 5.61 15.60 36.89
C ARG A 899 5.25 15.08 38.30
N THR A 900 4.31 14.13 38.36
CA THR A 900 4.40 13.01 39.31
C THR A 900 5.29 11.92 38.70
N ALA A 901 6.56 11.90 39.09
CA ALA A 901 7.49 10.81 38.82
C ALA A 901 8.31 10.56 40.08
N SER A 902 8.14 9.40 40.72
CA SER A 902 8.69 9.14 42.05
C SER A 902 9.22 7.71 42.20
N ALA A 903 10.53 7.62 42.35
CA ALA A 903 11.29 6.49 42.87
C ALA A 903 12.45 7.07 43.72
N PRO A 904 13.20 6.27 44.49
CA PRO A 904 12.79 5.15 45.35
C PRO A 904 13.28 5.34 46.82
N ALA A 905 12.84 4.50 47.76
CA ALA A 905 13.36 4.45 49.14
C ALA A 905 13.51 3.01 49.68
N LYS A 906 14.34 2.78 50.72
CA LYS A 906 14.87 1.45 51.09
C LYS A 906 14.69 1.03 52.57
N GLY A 907 14.50 -0.28 52.76
CA GLY A 907 14.93 -1.05 53.96
C GLY A 907 13.88 -1.22 55.07
N ARG A 908 13.94 -2.23 55.95
CA ARG A 908 14.85 -3.39 56.20
C ARG A 908 13.95 -4.58 56.67
N LYS A 909 14.32 -5.87 56.65
CA LYS A 909 15.55 -6.53 57.15
C LYS A 909 15.86 -7.87 56.42
N LYS A 910 17.15 -8.22 56.49
CA LYS A 910 17.89 -9.53 56.44
C LYS A 910 17.04 -10.82 56.57
N THR A 911 17.46 -11.99 56.02
CA THR A 911 18.79 -12.64 56.28
C THR A 911 19.25 -13.67 55.21
N LYS A 912 20.58 -13.90 55.13
CA LYS A 912 21.42 -15.08 54.68
C LYS A 912 20.76 -16.36 54.08
N MET A 913 21.41 -17.19 53.23
CA MET A 913 22.66 -17.13 52.41
C MET A 913 22.47 -17.88 51.05
N PRO A 914 23.33 -18.83 50.55
CA PRO A 914 23.99 -18.70 49.23
C PRO A 914 23.55 -19.74 48.17
N PRO A 915 24.05 -19.70 46.92
CA PRO A 915 23.58 -20.55 45.82
C PRO A 915 24.39 -21.84 45.61
N SER A 916 23.82 -22.79 44.86
CA SER A 916 24.51 -23.90 44.20
C SER A 916 23.74 -24.36 42.95
N GLU A 917 24.43 -25.03 42.03
CA GLU A 917 23.91 -25.44 40.71
C GLU A 917 23.33 -26.88 40.70
N SER A 918 22.70 -27.23 39.57
CA SER A 918 22.81 -28.55 38.89
C SER A 918 21.86 -29.72 39.25
N VAL A 919 21.58 -30.50 38.19
CA VAL A 919 21.40 -31.97 38.14
C VAL A 919 20.05 -32.62 38.59
N SER A 920 19.25 -32.93 37.55
CA SER A 920 18.59 -34.24 37.23
C SER A 920 17.34 -34.81 37.95
N THR A 921 16.35 -35.14 37.10
CA THR A 921 15.57 -36.41 37.00
C THR A 921 14.52 -36.88 38.04
N SER A 922 13.33 -37.18 37.49
CA SER A 922 12.45 -38.36 37.75
C SER A 922 11.53 -38.42 39.00
N GLY A 923 10.47 -39.25 38.91
CA GLY A 923 9.38 -39.41 39.90
C GLY A 923 8.09 -38.67 39.45
N GLN A 924 6.89 -39.23 39.26
CA GLN A 924 6.16 -40.36 39.89
C GLN A 924 5.97 -40.21 41.42
N GLU A 925 4.80 -40.47 42.03
CA GLU A 925 3.42 -40.72 41.52
C GLU A 925 2.40 -40.60 42.69
N THR A 926 1.09 -40.75 42.43
CA THR A 926 -0.04 -40.77 43.41
C THR A 926 -0.28 -39.43 44.13
N GLY A 927 -1.41 -39.08 44.75
CA GLY A 927 -2.64 -39.78 45.19
C GLY A 927 -3.00 -39.20 46.57
N ILE A 928 -4.25 -38.94 47.00
CA ILE A 928 -5.44 -39.82 47.04
C ILE A 928 -6.65 -39.00 47.55
N GLU A 929 -7.87 -39.32 47.07
CA GLU A 929 -9.21 -39.01 47.64
C GLU A 929 -9.64 -37.55 47.96
N ARG A 930 -10.93 -37.13 48.04
CA ARG A 930 -12.28 -37.49 47.51
C ARG A 930 -13.34 -37.09 48.57
N ARG A 931 -14.55 -36.72 48.12
CA ARG A 931 -15.86 -36.57 48.85
C ARG A 931 -16.09 -35.24 49.61
N PHE A 932 -17.33 -34.73 49.77
CA PHE A 932 -18.66 -35.17 49.26
C PHE A 932 -19.60 -33.96 48.98
N GLN A 933 -20.71 -34.22 48.25
CA GLN A 933 -21.87 -33.35 47.95
C GLN A 933 -22.82 -33.21 49.18
N PRO A 934 -23.83 -32.27 49.26
CA PRO A 934 -24.99 -32.21 48.31
C PRO A 934 -25.90 -30.93 48.14
N ARG A 935 -26.58 -30.88 46.97
CA ARG A 935 -28.00 -30.51 46.67
C ARG A 935 -28.65 -29.14 47.04
N SER A 936 -29.03 -28.36 46.01
CA SER A 936 -30.41 -28.00 45.49
C SER A 936 -31.59 -27.70 46.45
N PRO A 937 -32.68 -26.92 46.10
CA PRO A 937 -33.31 -26.81 44.75
C PRO A 937 -34.13 -25.54 44.32
N LEU A 938 -34.49 -25.46 43.01
CA LEU A 938 -35.73 -24.87 42.36
C LEU A 938 -36.15 -23.39 42.65
N ILE A 939 -36.90 -22.64 41.80
CA ILE A 939 -38.31 -22.81 41.38
C ILE A 939 -38.70 -21.89 40.15
N HIS A 940 -39.50 -22.45 39.22
CA HIS A 940 -40.49 -21.87 38.24
C HIS A 940 -40.24 -20.73 37.21
N ARG A 941 -40.91 -20.91 36.04
CA ARG A 941 -41.41 -19.89 35.08
C ARG A 941 -42.91 -19.56 35.34
N PRO A 942 -43.52 -18.57 34.66
CA PRO A 942 -44.41 -18.92 33.53
C PRO A 942 -44.30 -18.00 32.28
N MET A 943 -45.12 -18.27 31.24
CA MET A 943 -45.31 -17.46 30.01
C MET A 943 -46.80 -17.10 29.82
N SER A 944 -47.14 -16.00 29.12
CA SER A 944 -48.33 -15.90 28.23
C SER A 944 -48.42 -14.57 27.44
N MET A 945 -49.26 -14.59 26.38
CA MET A 945 -49.68 -13.51 25.44
C MET A 945 -51.06 -12.89 25.88
N PRO A 946 -51.74 -11.90 25.21
CA PRO A 946 -51.82 -11.61 23.75
C PRO A 946 -52.09 -10.14 23.27
N LEU A 947 -52.51 -9.99 21.98
CA LEU A 947 -53.02 -8.80 21.26
C LEU A 947 -54.30 -8.19 21.93
N ASP A 948 -54.78 -6.97 21.67
CA ASP A 948 -55.25 -6.38 20.38
C ASP A 948 -55.81 -4.94 20.61
N ARG A 949 -56.18 -4.21 19.53
CA ARG A 949 -57.09 -3.01 19.46
C ARG A 949 -56.53 -1.66 19.95
N LEU A 950 -56.90 -0.48 19.41
CA LEU A 950 -57.70 -0.01 18.23
C LEU A 950 -57.30 1.50 17.97
N LEU A 951 -57.88 2.39 17.14
CA LEU A 951 -59.12 2.52 16.32
C LEU A 951 -58.88 3.57 15.17
N GLN A 952 -59.71 3.58 14.12
CA GLN A 952 -60.09 4.66 13.14
C GLN A 952 -59.09 5.77 12.65
N GLY A 953 -59.10 6.18 11.37
CA GLY A 953 -59.91 5.68 10.24
C GLY A 953 -59.76 6.47 8.91
N GLN A 954 -60.08 5.78 7.79
CA GLN A 954 -60.91 6.16 6.62
C GLN A 954 -61.12 7.66 6.24
N LEU A 955 -61.25 8.07 4.96
CA LEU A 955 -61.20 7.38 3.64
C LEU A 955 -61.13 8.40 2.46
N SER A 956 -61.00 7.85 1.24
CA SER A 956 -61.40 8.39 -0.10
C SER A 956 -60.35 9.09 -0.98
N LEU A 957 -60.55 8.93 -2.30
CA LEU A 957 -59.80 9.51 -3.40
C LEU A 957 -60.70 10.48 -4.17
N CYS A 958 -60.13 11.51 -4.81
CA CYS A 958 -60.42 11.86 -6.22
C CYS A 958 -59.59 13.05 -6.73
N SER A 959 -59.48 13.14 -8.06
CA SER A 959 -59.21 14.34 -8.87
C SER A 959 -60.45 14.55 -9.79
N PRO A 960 -60.52 15.50 -10.75
CA PRO A 960 -59.61 16.59 -11.10
C PRO A 960 -60.36 17.95 -11.33
N ASP A 961 -59.80 18.81 -12.19
CA ASP A 961 -60.45 19.79 -13.09
C ASP A 961 -60.81 21.23 -12.65
N ALA A 962 -60.76 22.09 -13.69
CA ALA A 962 -61.25 23.48 -13.84
C ALA A 962 -60.60 24.62 -13.02
N GLU A 963 -60.64 25.90 -13.46
CA GLU A 963 -60.38 26.57 -14.75
C GLU A 963 -60.56 28.11 -14.52
N GLN A 964 -60.43 28.95 -15.57
CA GLN A 964 -60.80 30.39 -15.62
C GLN A 964 -59.84 31.36 -14.85
N GLN A 965 -59.11 32.25 -15.56
CA GLN A 965 -59.44 33.64 -15.96
C GLN A 965 -59.29 34.67 -14.80
N GLU A 966 -58.87 35.93 -14.99
CA GLU A 966 -58.77 36.72 -16.25
C GLU A 966 -57.57 37.70 -16.29
N THR A 967 -57.50 38.47 -17.38
CA THR A 967 -56.46 39.39 -17.90
C THR A 967 -55.77 40.38 -16.95
N GLY A 968 -54.49 40.66 -17.26
CA GLY A 968 -53.79 41.91 -16.90
C GLY A 968 -52.48 42.07 -17.71
N SER A 969 -52.29 43.17 -18.43
CA SER A 969 -51.20 43.34 -19.41
C SER A 969 -50.41 44.63 -19.21
N ASP A 970 -49.07 44.56 -19.17
CA ASP A 970 -48.19 45.39 -20.02
C ASP A 970 -46.72 44.89 -20.03
N SER A 971 -46.02 45.08 -21.17
CA SER A 971 -44.56 44.96 -21.39
C SER A 971 -43.84 43.64 -21.02
N GLY A 972 -42.72 43.24 -21.64
CA GLY A 972 -42.02 43.80 -22.81
C GLY A 972 -40.53 43.45 -22.77
N ILE A 973 -40.03 42.70 -23.76
CA ILE A 973 -38.62 42.25 -23.93
C ILE A 973 -38.19 41.10 -22.96
N GLY A 974 -37.59 40.03 -23.50
CA GLY A 974 -36.83 39.05 -22.69
C GLY A 974 -37.19 37.55 -22.82
N LYS A 975 -37.70 37.03 -23.95
CA LYS A 975 -38.07 35.60 -24.08
C LYS A 975 -37.15 34.72 -24.94
N ASP A 976 -36.41 35.27 -25.90
CA ASP A 976 -35.72 34.44 -26.90
C ASP A 976 -34.53 33.65 -26.33
N THR A 977 -33.83 34.20 -25.33
CA THR A 977 -32.71 33.51 -24.65
C THR A 977 -33.18 32.27 -23.87
N VAL A 978 -34.37 32.32 -23.27
CA VAL A 978 -34.86 31.26 -22.38
C VAL A 978 -35.29 30.02 -23.19
N THR A 979 -36.00 30.22 -24.31
CA THR A 979 -36.38 29.12 -25.21
C THR A 979 -35.15 28.39 -25.77
N LEU A 980 -34.09 29.14 -26.13
CA LEU A 980 -32.82 28.59 -26.61
C LEU A 980 -32.12 27.74 -25.53
N ILE A 981 -32.07 28.22 -24.28
CA ILE A 981 -31.48 27.48 -23.15
C ILE A 981 -32.29 26.21 -22.85
N ILE A 982 -33.63 26.27 -22.86
CA ILE A 982 -34.48 25.09 -22.63
C ILE A 982 -34.27 24.04 -23.74
N PHE A 983 -34.18 24.45 -25.01
CA PHE A 983 -33.83 23.52 -26.10
C PHE A 983 -32.45 22.88 -25.92
N PHE A 984 -31.44 23.66 -25.50
CA PHE A 984 -30.09 23.14 -25.25
C PHE A 984 -30.07 22.11 -24.10
N ILE A 985 -30.80 22.39 -23.01
CA ILE A 985 -30.95 21.47 -21.87
C ILE A 985 -31.66 20.18 -22.28
N PHE A 986 -32.77 20.26 -23.03
CA PHE A 986 -33.46 19.07 -23.53
C PHE A 986 -32.60 18.25 -24.51
N SER A 987 -31.80 18.89 -25.37
CA SER A 987 -30.84 18.18 -26.23
C SER A 987 -29.74 17.46 -25.44
N ILE A 988 -29.18 18.10 -24.41
CA ILE A 988 -28.15 17.46 -23.55
C ILE A 988 -28.74 16.28 -22.76
N ILE A 989 -29.95 16.43 -22.19
CA ILE A 989 -30.64 15.34 -21.48
C ILE A 989 -30.93 14.16 -22.43
N ARG A 990 -31.23 14.42 -23.70
CA ARG A 990 -31.50 13.38 -24.70
C ARG A 990 -30.23 12.68 -25.22
N LEU A 991 -29.06 13.35 -25.14
CA LEU A 991 -27.75 12.77 -25.47
C LEU A 991 -27.14 11.94 -24.32
N HIS A 992 -27.70 12.03 -23.10
CA HIS A 992 -27.31 11.21 -21.94
C HIS A 992 -28.25 10.01 -21.71
N ALA A 993 -29.13 9.70 -22.66
CA ALA A 993 -30.15 8.64 -22.57
C ALA A 993 -30.11 7.68 -23.78
N VAL A 994 -28.94 7.56 -24.42
CA VAL A 994 -28.59 6.60 -25.49
C VAL A 994 -27.21 6.04 -25.18
#